data_AF-A0AB34J2J2-F1
#
_entry.id   AF-A0AB34J2J2-F1
#
_cell.length_a   1.000
_cell.length_b   1.000
_cell.length_c   1.000
_cell.angle_alpha   90.00
_cell.angle_beta   90.00
_cell.angle_gamma   90.00
#
_symmetry.space_group_name_H-M   'P 1'
#
loop_
_entity.id
_entity.type
_entity.pdbx_description
1 polymer ?
#
loop_
_entity_poly.entity_id
_entity_poly.type
_entity_poly.pdbx_seq_one_letter_code
_entity_poly.pdbx_strand_id
1 'polypeptide(L)'
;MGQTNVVGRYPLHFHWMGTGGAASYAHDNSIVESYYRCVVVHATHEASVLRNVAFDVTGHCFYLESGYEENNTIGHNLAAFIHPIGRIMTQSNAQFGFDVWERSNLSVPADTTASAFYFLNLYNTFVGNAASGGWSGFAMPTAEEVIGAGREHLAGFDPSLRPTKEFDGNTVHSSGYFWALGSCFYLGGRLWHDEASGLLVYNGGRNGNNRRKPELGGEEVWNVVTNLKASACSVAVGDWNLRSEWIGVDVHDIRDRSMNAFGDVNFERVTVKCRTSNPISEYPDGTFTEKLWPRGKYQAFRAYDTGQRHFLTEWHMDNCTTHEESSVWLLPWGSNVQQHQLIGQNVTYEQPSMLDAYRIVSYTDVNAHSIGSRYFNVFTDHDGTMVGRGTPTIVGSAFSHFYYLRKNTHIDSALRCDNHSADWYNPMWACDKGTFQLAAFEASVKESRHVDTGDNFATISGSINHWGYAASEAALFTWDPQVSGAFDHSSVGGWFMQWNAGAPVRIVITRMQIELGDTLMLAVAFPSGASPTVTAEVVDCTPSDTKLCSLQLTEVGSIGEVRAAPGNASYFDGVYLYVRLVSMAGQTRRLGDTYWEPQPLKYFARAGLSIAERGDSKYQLVINAGCTPSAEDADFCDGAVVVEPPPACATNEVQLAINECVVDVPSPPPHPPQTPPPPPSSPPPPLLPPPPVLPPPTNYISNPGAESYDVDWTPTSSAASIVSDETLAGARAFHLAGTSGSGTVRWSSASTSVPADTTVLTLSGWIKTNQAANGKFQMVATLVDSDTKSRTINLAATQDWTYVSETFDLSSFSPVSSVVVRFTIDDDAVGQLWADNLSLRVGPV
;
A
#
# COMPACT_ATOMS: atom_id res chain seq x y z
N MET A 1 -10.22 -5.31 45.15
CA MET A 1 -9.70 -6.66 45.53
C MET A 1 -8.35 -6.90 44.84
N GLY A 2 -7.59 -7.93 45.21
CA GLY A 2 -6.27 -8.23 44.62
C GLY A 2 -5.11 -7.38 45.18
N GLN A 3 -3.87 -7.78 44.88
CA GLN A 3 -2.65 -7.05 45.28
C GLN A 3 -1.78 -6.82 44.04
N THR A 4 -1.64 -5.57 43.62
CA THR A 4 -0.88 -5.20 42.40
C THR A 4 0.51 -5.81 42.41
N ASN A 5 0.87 -6.46 41.31
CA ASN A 5 2.19 -7.04 41.09
C ASN A 5 2.57 -8.20 42.04
N VAL A 6 1.62 -8.77 42.79
CA VAL A 6 1.84 -10.00 43.57
C VAL A 6 1.15 -11.17 42.87
N VAL A 7 1.94 -11.99 42.18
CA VAL A 7 1.43 -13.16 41.42
C VAL A 7 0.61 -14.09 42.33
N GLY A 8 -0.52 -14.58 41.81
CA GLY A 8 -1.46 -15.43 42.55
C GLY A 8 -2.39 -14.71 43.54
N ARG A 9 -2.26 -13.38 43.73
CA ARG A 9 -3.12 -12.57 44.63
C ARG A 9 -4.18 -11.80 43.85
N TYR A 10 -5.10 -12.53 43.24
CA TYR A 10 -6.19 -12.01 42.40
C TYR A 10 -7.56 -12.11 43.09
N PRO A 11 -8.60 -11.39 42.64
CA PRO A 11 -9.95 -11.53 43.17
C PRO A 11 -10.52 -12.94 43.03
N LEU A 12 -10.33 -13.56 41.85
CA LEU A 12 -10.73 -14.93 41.54
C LEU A 12 -9.62 -15.63 40.77
N HIS A 13 -9.23 -16.83 41.20
CA HIS A 13 -8.08 -17.56 40.65
C HIS A 13 -8.36 -19.08 40.63
N PHE A 14 -8.53 -19.63 39.44
CA PHE A 14 -8.49 -21.08 39.22
C PHE A 14 -7.02 -21.48 39.11
N HIS A 15 -6.53 -22.25 40.08
CA HIS A 15 -5.11 -22.49 40.25
C HIS A 15 -4.83 -24.00 40.26
N TRP A 16 -4.22 -24.50 39.18
CA TRP A 16 -3.67 -25.86 39.10
C TRP A 16 -4.70 -26.98 39.29
N MET A 17 -5.86 -26.84 38.65
CA MET A 17 -6.94 -27.83 38.77
C MET A 17 -6.89 -28.93 37.71
N GLY A 18 -6.06 -28.79 36.67
CA GLY A 18 -6.10 -29.68 35.51
C GLY A 18 -7.53 -29.74 34.93
N THR A 19 -8.02 -30.93 34.60
CA THR A 19 -9.40 -31.15 34.12
C THR A 19 -10.46 -31.01 35.23
N GLY A 20 -10.07 -30.82 36.49
CA GLY A 20 -10.99 -30.50 37.59
C GLY A 20 -11.75 -29.18 37.40
N GLY A 21 -11.32 -28.33 36.46
CA GLY A 21 -12.05 -27.13 36.07
C GLY A 21 -13.43 -27.40 35.51
N ALA A 22 -13.71 -28.60 34.98
CA ALA A 22 -15.04 -29.00 34.49
C ALA A 22 -16.16 -28.84 35.54
N ALA A 23 -15.83 -28.94 36.83
CA ALA A 23 -16.76 -28.77 37.94
C ALA A 23 -16.76 -27.35 38.54
N SER A 24 -16.01 -26.42 37.95
CA SER A 24 -15.67 -25.12 38.55
C SER A 24 -16.04 -23.97 37.62
N TYR A 25 -16.61 -22.92 38.19
CA TYR A 25 -17.11 -21.80 37.41
C TYR A 25 -17.01 -20.46 38.14
N ALA A 26 -16.93 -19.37 37.36
CA ALA A 26 -17.08 -18.00 37.81
C ALA A 26 -18.16 -17.34 36.95
N HIS A 27 -19.38 -17.28 37.48
CA HIS A 27 -20.55 -16.80 36.75
C HIS A 27 -21.20 -15.60 37.42
N ASP A 28 -21.68 -14.66 36.61
CA ASP A 28 -22.59 -13.58 37.04
C ASP A 28 -21.99 -12.67 38.13
N ASN A 29 -20.66 -12.49 38.15
CA ASN A 29 -19.96 -11.66 39.13
C ASN A 29 -19.81 -10.20 38.66
N SER A 30 -19.70 -9.28 39.63
CA SER A 30 -19.25 -7.90 39.40
C SER A 30 -17.90 -7.68 40.09
N ILE A 31 -16.88 -7.31 39.32
CA ILE A 31 -15.51 -7.08 39.80
C ILE A 31 -15.15 -5.62 39.51
N VAL A 32 -15.21 -4.78 40.52
CA VAL A 32 -15.04 -3.32 40.39
C VAL A 32 -13.84 -2.87 41.22
N GLU A 33 -13.05 -1.93 40.69
CA GLU A 33 -11.88 -1.36 41.38
C GLU A 33 -10.90 -2.45 41.87
N SER A 34 -10.50 -3.31 40.93
CA SER A 34 -9.55 -4.39 41.22
C SER A 34 -8.11 -3.91 41.07
N TYR A 35 -7.32 -4.07 42.12
CA TYR A 35 -5.90 -3.69 42.15
C TYR A 35 -5.01 -4.66 41.37
N TYR A 36 -5.48 -5.88 41.06
CA TYR A 36 -4.74 -6.77 40.17
C TYR A 36 -5.62 -7.85 39.55
N ARG A 37 -5.88 -7.71 38.23
CA ARG A 37 -6.65 -8.66 37.39
C ARG A 37 -8.11 -8.84 37.83
N CYS A 38 -8.86 -9.65 37.07
CA CYS A 38 -10.23 -10.04 37.39
C CYS A 38 -10.31 -11.52 37.73
N VAL A 39 -10.45 -12.36 36.69
CA VAL A 39 -10.50 -13.81 36.80
C VAL A 39 -9.27 -14.36 36.10
N VAL A 40 -8.47 -15.09 36.86
CA VAL A 40 -7.29 -15.78 36.35
C VAL A 40 -7.56 -17.27 36.26
N VAL A 41 -7.27 -17.84 35.10
CA VAL A 41 -7.24 -19.30 34.88
C VAL A 41 -5.77 -19.69 34.68
N HIS A 42 -5.27 -20.52 35.58
CA HIS A 42 -3.88 -20.98 35.59
C HIS A 42 -3.83 -22.49 35.71
N ALA A 43 -3.19 -23.15 34.73
CA ALA A 43 -3.01 -24.60 34.67
C ALA A 43 -4.32 -25.38 34.93
N THR A 44 -5.42 -24.85 34.40
CA THR A 44 -6.78 -25.34 34.59
C THR A 44 -7.45 -25.43 33.22
N HIS A 45 -8.15 -26.55 32.99
CA HIS A 45 -8.87 -26.84 31.77
C HIS A 45 -10.36 -26.97 32.06
N GLU A 46 -11.19 -26.79 31.04
CA GLU A 46 -12.64 -27.04 31.10
C GLU A 46 -13.41 -26.14 32.09
N ALA A 47 -12.80 -25.08 32.64
CA ALA A 47 -13.48 -24.14 33.52
C ALA A 47 -14.38 -23.17 32.74
N SER A 48 -15.45 -22.70 33.37
CA SER A 48 -16.38 -21.74 32.77
C SER A 48 -16.36 -20.37 33.46
N VAL A 49 -16.05 -19.32 32.70
CA VAL A 49 -16.01 -17.92 33.13
C VAL A 49 -17.01 -17.15 32.29
N LEU A 50 -18.24 -16.99 32.81
CA LEU A 50 -19.39 -16.52 32.03
C LEU A 50 -20.12 -15.34 32.65
N ARG A 51 -20.58 -14.39 31.83
CA ARG A 51 -21.51 -13.32 32.24
C ARG A 51 -21.00 -12.45 33.39
N ASN A 52 -19.68 -12.29 33.51
CA ASN A 52 -19.08 -11.42 34.51
C ASN A 52 -18.92 -10.00 33.97
N VAL A 53 -19.03 -9.01 34.85
CA VAL A 53 -18.75 -7.61 34.55
C VAL A 53 -17.55 -7.16 35.36
N ALA A 54 -16.58 -6.56 34.68
CA ALA A 54 -15.39 -5.98 35.30
C ALA A 54 -15.19 -4.53 34.88
N PHE A 55 -14.88 -3.68 35.84
CA PHE A 55 -14.68 -2.24 35.61
C PHE A 55 -13.57 -1.69 36.52
N ASP A 56 -12.72 -0.81 35.97
CA ASP A 56 -11.62 -0.16 36.68
C ASP A 56 -10.65 -1.18 37.30
N VAL A 57 -9.80 -1.76 36.44
CA VAL A 57 -8.96 -2.91 36.80
C VAL A 57 -7.51 -2.63 36.41
N THR A 58 -6.60 -2.86 37.34
CA THR A 58 -5.15 -2.82 37.07
C THR A 58 -4.62 -4.17 36.60
N GLY A 59 -3.84 -4.19 35.51
CA GLY A 59 -3.33 -5.42 34.88
C GLY A 59 -4.36 -6.13 33.98
N HIS A 60 -3.96 -7.21 33.30
CA HIS A 60 -4.88 -7.96 32.44
C HIS A 60 -6.08 -8.53 33.22
N CYS A 61 -7.31 -8.27 32.76
CA CYS A 61 -8.52 -8.59 33.52
C CYS A 61 -8.90 -10.07 33.47
N PHE A 62 -9.41 -10.57 32.34
CA PHE A 62 -9.64 -12.01 32.11
C PHE A 62 -8.39 -12.61 31.49
N TYR A 63 -7.70 -13.48 32.23
CA TYR A 63 -6.31 -13.82 31.97
C TYR A 63 -6.06 -15.33 31.99
N LEU A 64 -5.53 -15.85 30.89
CA LEU A 64 -4.91 -17.18 30.84
C LEU A 64 -3.42 -17.04 31.18
N GLU A 65 -2.99 -17.66 32.27
CA GLU A 65 -1.71 -17.29 32.90
C GLU A 65 -0.48 -17.89 32.25
N SER A 66 -0.53 -19.15 31.86
CA SER A 66 0.68 -19.90 31.49
C SER A 66 0.74 -20.31 30.02
N GLY A 67 -0.40 -20.30 29.31
CA GLY A 67 -0.52 -20.82 27.96
C GLY A 67 -0.82 -22.32 27.89
N TYR A 68 -0.85 -23.02 29.03
CA TYR A 68 -1.24 -24.43 29.09
C TYR A 68 -2.76 -24.62 29.21
N GLU A 69 -3.52 -23.57 29.52
CA GLU A 69 -4.96 -23.65 29.75
C GLU A 69 -5.72 -23.97 28.45
N GLU A 70 -6.56 -25.02 28.47
CA GLU A 70 -7.28 -25.53 27.29
C GLU A 70 -8.73 -25.85 27.61
N ASN A 71 -9.59 -25.84 26.60
CA ASN A 71 -11.01 -26.20 26.70
C ASN A 71 -11.83 -25.37 27.69
N ASN A 72 -11.32 -24.25 28.19
CA ASN A 72 -12.08 -23.33 29.02
C ASN A 72 -13.10 -22.57 28.16
N THR A 73 -14.20 -22.17 28.78
CA THR A 73 -15.20 -21.30 28.15
C THR A 73 -15.19 -19.94 28.81
N ILE A 74 -14.79 -18.92 28.07
CA ILE A 74 -14.77 -17.52 28.51
C ILE A 74 -15.77 -16.79 27.62
N GLY A 75 -16.97 -16.54 28.14
CA GLY A 75 -18.07 -16.07 27.30
C GLY A 75 -19.00 -15.07 27.94
N HIS A 76 -19.52 -14.15 27.12
CA HIS A 76 -20.48 -13.13 27.54
C HIS A 76 -19.99 -12.24 28.70
N ASN A 77 -18.69 -12.09 28.87
CA ASN A 77 -18.12 -11.19 29.88
C ASN A 77 -17.96 -9.78 29.34
N LEU A 78 -18.07 -8.77 30.21
CA LEU A 78 -17.74 -7.38 29.93
C LEU A 78 -16.53 -6.97 30.76
N ALA A 79 -15.52 -6.38 30.14
CA ALA A 79 -14.41 -5.72 30.83
C ALA A 79 -14.17 -4.32 30.28
N ALA A 80 -14.12 -3.33 31.18
CA ALA A 80 -14.00 -1.93 30.83
C ALA A 80 -12.99 -1.18 31.72
N PHE A 81 -12.34 -0.16 31.16
CA PHE A 81 -11.41 0.74 31.86
C PHE A 81 -10.24 0.00 32.53
N ILE A 82 -9.40 -0.61 31.69
CA ILE A 82 -8.26 -1.43 32.10
C ILE A 82 -6.96 -0.59 32.10
N HIS A 83 -6.17 -0.72 33.17
CA HIS A 83 -4.96 0.06 33.40
C HIS A 83 -3.69 -0.79 33.26
N PRO A 84 -2.77 -0.44 32.35
CA PRO A 84 -1.45 -1.06 32.27
C PRO A 84 -0.60 -0.82 33.52
N ILE A 85 0.32 -1.75 33.79
CA ILE A 85 1.28 -1.65 34.91
C ILE A 85 2.64 -1.22 34.36
N GLY A 86 3.23 -0.20 34.97
CA GLY A 86 4.57 0.28 34.62
C GLY A 86 4.57 1.18 33.37
N ARG A 87 5.69 1.17 32.64
CA ARG A 87 5.84 1.98 31.42
C ARG A 87 5.00 1.36 30.32
N ILE A 88 3.90 2.03 29.96
CA ILE A 88 3.02 1.62 28.86
C ILE A 88 3.84 1.47 27.58
N MET A 89 3.60 0.40 26.83
CA MET A 89 4.22 0.22 25.53
C MET A 89 3.67 1.25 24.54
N THR A 90 4.50 2.24 24.25
CA THR A 90 4.26 3.28 23.24
C THR A 90 5.42 3.30 22.25
N GLN A 91 5.12 3.48 20.96
CA GLN A 91 6.14 3.71 19.95
C GLN A 91 5.59 4.65 18.86
N SER A 92 6.38 5.63 18.43
CA SER A 92 6.03 6.47 17.28
C SER A 92 6.58 5.82 16.01
N ASN A 93 5.69 5.43 15.10
CA ASN A 93 5.98 4.97 13.72
C ASN A 93 6.87 3.73 13.58
N ALA A 94 7.12 2.98 14.64
CA ALA A 94 7.90 1.74 14.59
C ALA A 94 7.02 0.51 14.85
N GLN A 95 7.37 -0.58 14.16
CA GLN A 95 6.68 -1.86 14.22
C GLN A 95 7.23 -2.78 15.31
N PHE A 96 8.43 -2.51 15.83
CA PHE A 96 9.23 -3.48 16.59
C PHE A 96 8.96 -3.49 18.10
N GLY A 97 8.16 -2.56 18.61
CA GLY A 97 7.97 -2.40 20.05
C GLY A 97 9.30 -2.16 20.78
N PHE A 98 9.34 -2.48 22.07
CA PHE A 98 10.59 -2.58 22.81
C PHE A 98 10.46 -3.71 23.82
N ASP A 99 11.58 -4.38 24.06
CA ASP A 99 11.64 -5.48 25.02
C ASP A 99 11.48 -4.94 26.45
N VAL A 100 10.68 -5.65 27.24
CA VAL A 100 10.41 -5.37 28.65
C VAL A 100 10.73 -6.61 29.46
N TRP A 101 11.68 -6.50 30.38
CA TRP A 101 12.08 -7.57 31.27
C TRP A 101 11.26 -7.57 32.55
N GLU A 102 11.07 -8.77 33.07
CA GLU A 102 10.60 -9.01 34.43
C GLU A 102 11.52 -8.33 35.43
N ARG A 103 10.90 -7.75 36.46
CA ARG A 103 11.61 -7.12 37.57
C ARG A 103 10.72 -7.05 38.80
N SER A 104 11.30 -6.69 39.94
CA SER A 104 10.63 -6.70 41.25
C SER A 104 9.30 -5.93 41.32
N ASN A 105 9.11 -4.91 40.48
CA ASN A 105 7.87 -4.12 40.40
C ASN A 105 7.01 -4.39 39.15
N LEU A 106 7.36 -5.42 38.36
CA LEU A 106 6.65 -5.87 37.16
C LEU A 106 6.95 -7.36 36.93
N SER A 107 6.17 -8.22 37.60
CA SER A 107 6.35 -9.67 37.62
C SER A 107 5.91 -10.33 36.30
N VAL A 108 4.98 -9.71 35.58
CA VAL A 108 4.57 -10.15 34.24
C VAL A 108 4.77 -8.97 33.29
N PRO A 109 5.84 -8.96 32.46
CA PRO A 109 6.16 -7.83 31.59
C PRO A 109 5.05 -7.44 30.61
N ALA A 110 4.22 -8.39 30.21
CA ALA A 110 3.05 -8.16 29.36
C ALA A 110 2.02 -7.20 29.97
N ASP A 111 2.00 -7.03 31.31
CA ASP A 111 1.09 -6.09 31.99
C ASP A 111 1.35 -4.62 31.57
N THR A 112 2.47 -4.30 30.92
CA THR A 112 2.70 -3.00 30.24
C THR A 112 1.76 -2.74 29.07
N THR A 113 1.06 -3.78 28.62
CA THR A 113 0.03 -3.79 27.58
C THR A 113 -1.29 -4.38 28.10
N ALA A 114 -1.62 -4.12 29.37
CA ALA A 114 -2.83 -4.66 30.00
C ALA A 114 -4.08 -4.46 29.14
N SER A 115 -4.86 -5.53 29.03
CA SER A 115 -6.02 -5.66 28.13
C SER A 115 -7.18 -6.31 28.87
N ALA A 116 -8.40 -6.06 28.42
CA ALA A 116 -9.62 -6.65 29.00
C ALA A 116 -9.57 -8.18 28.96
N PHE A 117 -9.13 -8.71 27.82
CA PHE A 117 -8.95 -10.14 27.60
C PHE A 117 -7.52 -10.41 27.15
N TYR A 118 -6.86 -11.37 27.80
CA TYR A 118 -5.48 -11.76 27.49
C TYR A 118 -5.34 -13.27 27.42
N PHE A 119 -4.98 -13.78 26.24
CA PHE A 119 -5.01 -15.20 25.94
C PHE A 119 -3.71 -15.66 25.26
N LEU A 120 -2.92 -16.49 25.95
CA LEU A 120 -1.72 -17.11 25.37
C LEU A 120 -2.04 -18.35 24.51
N ASN A 121 -3.15 -19.03 24.80
CA ASN A 121 -3.56 -20.25 24.12
C ASN A 121 -4.99 -20.11 23.58
N LEU A 122 -5.13 -20.23 22.26
CA LEU A 122 -6.41 -20.06 21.58
C LEU A 122 -7.24 -21.35 21.52
N TYR A 123 -6.74 -22.48 22.05
CA TYR A 123 -7.48 -23.73 22.16
C TYR A 123 -8.49 -23.72 23.33
N ASN A 124 -9.30 -22.66 23.36
CA ASN A 124 -10.37 -22.37 24.31
C ASN A 124 -11.55 -21.73 23.55
N THR A 125 -12.71 -21.66 24.20
CA THR A 125 -13.91 -21.06 23.61
C THR A 125 -14.08 -19.62 24.13
N PHE A 126 -13.98 -18.65 23.23
CA PHE A 126 -14.12 -17.22 23.51
C PHE A 126 -15.33 -16.65 22.76
N VAL A 127 -16.49 -16.54 23.43
CA VAL A 127 -17.75 -16.24 22.73
C VAL A 127 -18.49 -15.06 23.33
N GLY A 128 -18.86 -14.09 22.50
CA GLY A 128 -19.79 -13.02 22.89
C GLY A 128 -19.26 -12.07 23.97
N ASN A 129 -17.96 -11.98 24.18
CA ASN A 129 -17.36 -11.06 25.16
C ASN A 129 -17.32 -9.62 24.63
N ALA A 130 -17.34 -8.65 25.54
CA ALA A 130 -17.30 -7.23 25.24
C ALA A 130 -16.14 -6.54 25.97
N ALA A 131 -15.33 -5.76 25.24
CA ALA A 131 -14.20 -5.03 25.78
C ALA A 131 -14.32 -3.51 25.55
N SER A 132 -13.91 -2.73 26.55
CA SER A 132 -13.84 -1.26 26.48
C SER A 132 -12.56 -0.71 27.10
N GLY A 133 -11.69 -0.08 26.32
CA GLY A 133 -10.43 0.44 26.84
C GLY A 133 -9.35 -0.63 27.03
N GLY A 134 -8.33 -0.30 27.81
CA GLY A 134 -7.08 -1.07 27.86
C GLY A 134 -6.15 -0.75 26.69
N TRP A 135 -4.92 -1.30 26.75
CA TRP A 135 -3.95 -1.17 25.67
C TRP A 135 -4.51 -1.76 24.37
N SER A 136 -5.07 -2.97 24.49
CA SER A 136 -5.95 -3.62 23.53
C SER A 136 -7.22 -4.09 24.25
N GLY A 137 -8.29 -4.37 23.51
CA GLY A 137 -9.46 -5.05 24.07
C GLY A 137 -9.17 -6.54 24.26
N PHE A 138 -8.63 -7.16 23.21
CA PHE A 138 -8.25 -8.57 23.19
C PHE A 138 -6.79 -8.68 22.76
N ALA A 139 -5.92 -9.08 23.69
CA ALA A 139 -4.50 -9.34 23.42
C ALA A 139 -4.24 -10.85 23.38
N MET A 140 -3.68 -11.32 22.28
CA MET A 140 -3.42 -12.73 22.01
C MET A 140 -1.95 -12.93 21.62
N PRO A 141 -0.99 -12.72 22.54
CA PRO A 141 0.42 -12.80 22.21
C PRO A 141 0.91 -14.21 21.97
N THR A 142 2.06 -14.31 21.30
CA THR A 142 2.73 -15.58 21.03
C THR A 142 3.62 -15.95 22.20
N ALA A 143 3.52 -17.20 22.64
CA ALA A 143 4.48 -17.85 23.53
C ALA A 143 4.78 -19.24 22.95
N GLU A 144 6.06 -19.61 22.93
CA GLU A 144 6.58 -20.85 22.32
C GLU A 144 6.81 -21.95 23.37
N GLU A 145 6.51 -21.64 24.62
CA GLU A 145 6.58 -22.54 25.76
C GLU A 145 5.59 -22.08 26.84
N VAL A 146 5.30 -22.94 27.80
CA VAL A 146 4.53 -22.59 29.00
C VAL A 146 5.29 -21.57 29.83
N ILE A 147 4.60 -20.51 30.24
CA ILE A 147 5.16 -19.42 31.05
C ILE A 147 4.89 -19.63 32.54
N GLY A 148 5.82 -19.18 33.40
CA GLY A 148 5.66 -19.22 34.85
C GLY A 148 5.84 -20.62 35.46
N ALA A 149 5.18 -20.89 36.59
CA ALA A 149 5.46 -22.01 37.49
C ALA A 149 5.17 -23.43 36.93
N GLY A 150 4.73 -23.57 35.67
CA GLY A 150 4.50 -24.86 35.01
C GLY A 150 5.57 -25.26 33.99
N ARG A 151 6.50 -24.35 33.65
CA ARG A 151 7.45 -24.50 32.54
C ARG A 151 8.26 -25.80 32.59
N GLU A 152 8.87 -26.10 33.74
CA GLU A 152 9.73 -27.29 33.88
C GLU A 152 8.95 -28.61 33.76
N HIS A 153 7.69 -28.62 34.22
CA HIS A 153 6.86 -29.81 34.24
C HIS A 153 6.16 -30.09 32.91
N LEU A 154 6.06 -29.08 32.05
CA LEU A 154 5.35 -29.13 30.76
C LEU A 154 6.30 -28.84 29.59
N ALA A 155 7.57 -29.23 29.74
CA ALA A 155 8.58 -29.05 28.72
C ALA A 155 8.13 -29.64 27.37
N GLY A 156 8.22 -28.84 26.31
CA GLY A 156 7.82 -29.21 24.95
C GLY A 156 6.37 -28.90 24.60
N PHE A 157 5.55 -28.39 25.53
CA PHE A 157 4.25 -27.83 25.17
C PHE A 157 4.40 -26.41 24.62
N ASP A 158 3.96 -26.18 23.38
CA ASP A 158 4.03 -24.90 22.68
C ASP A 158 2.59 -24.33 22.47
N PRO A 159 2.20 -23.27 23.20
CA PRO A 159 0.91 -22.60 23.05
C PRO A 159 0.68 -21.98 21.67
N SER A 160 1.74 -21.66 20.91
CA SER A 160 1.67 -21.05 19.58
C SER A 160 1.28 -22.04 18.48
N LEU A 161 1.45 -23.34 18.72
CA LEU A 161 1.04 -24.43 17.83
C LEU A 161 -0.41 -24.86 18.05
N ARG A 162 -1.08 -24.33 19.09
CA ARG A 162 -2.45 -24.74 19.42
C ARG A 162 -3.45 -23.99 18.55
N PRO A 163 -4.37 -24.69 17.84
CA PRO A 163 -5.34 -24.02 16.98
C PRO A 163 -6.35 -23.22 17.78
N THR A 164 -6.97 -22.22 17.15
CA THR A 164 -8.15 -21.58 17.71
C THR A 164 -9.27 -22.61 17.81
N LYS A 165 -9.80 -22.84 19.02
CA LYS A 165 -10.95 -23.74 19.20
C LYS A 165 -12.23 -23.03 18.77
N GLU A 166 -12.53 -21.88 19.36
CA GLU A 166 -13.68 -21.05 18.97
C GLU A 166 -13.44 -19.61 19.43
N PHE A 167 -13.52 -18.65 18.51
CA PHE A 167 -13.48 -17.22 18.81
C PHE A 167 -14.57 -16.52 18.00
N ASP A 168 -15.72 -16.28 18.62
CA ASP A 168 -16.94 -15.88 17.92
C ASP A 168 -17.70 -14.76 18.64
N GLY A 169 -18.28 -13.82 17.89
CA GLY A 169 -19.26 -12.89 18.45
C GLY A 169 -18.68 -11.83 19.39
N ASN A 170 -17.35 -11.69 19.47
CA ASN A 170 -16.71 -10.76 20.41
C ASN A 170 -16.77 -9.31 19.90
N THR A 171 -16.97 -8.37 20.81
CA THR A 171 -17.11 -6.95 20.53
C THR A 171 -16.06 -6.14 21.29
N VAL A 172 -15.49 -5.13 20.66
CA VAL A 172 -14.52 -4.23 21.28
C VAL A 172 -14.81 -2.80 20.88
N HIS A 173 -14.63 -1.88 21.83
CA HIS A 173 -14.58 -0.47 21.54
C HIS A 173 -13.52 0.30 22.33
N SER A 174 -13.19 1.51 21.87
CA SER A 174 -12.38 2.46 22.61
C SER A 174 -11.02 1.93 23.08
N SER A 175 -10.33 1.14 22.26
CA SER A 175 -9.02 0.54 22.57
C SER A 175 -7.99 0.77 21.45
N GLY A 176 -6.72 0.40 21.70
CA GLY A 176 -5.66 0.43 20.68
C GLY A 176 -4.98 1.79 20.49
N TYR A 177 -5.20 2.77 21.37
CA TYR A 177 -4.74 4.16 21.13
C TYR A 177 -3.30 4.48 21.52
N PHE A 178 -2.66 3.61 22.30
CA PHE A 178 -1.34 3.86 22.88
C PHE A 178 -0.19 3.77 21.87
N TRP A 179 -0.46 3.25 20.68
CA TRP A 179 0.50 3.00 19.62
C TRP A 179 -0.14 3.23 18.24
N ALA A 180 0.63 3.70 17.27
CA ALA A 180 0.15 3.89 15.89
C ALA A 180 -0.31 2.58 15.21
N LEU A 181 0.23 1.44 15.62
CA LEU A 181 -0.22 0.11 15.17
C LEU A 181 -0.98 -0.66 16.28
N GLY A 182 -1.34 0.04 17.37
CA GLY A 182 -2.16 -0.54 18.43
C GLY A 182 -3.53 -0.88 17.89
N SER A 183 -3.99 -2.10 18.17
CA SER A 183 -5.28 -2.59 17.69
C SER A 183 -6.21 -3.03 18.81
N CYS A 184 -7.50 -3.02 18.51
CA CYS A 184 -8.55 -3.46 19.41
C CYS A 184 -8.59 -4.98 19.58
N PHE A 185 -8.48 -5.73 18.47
CA PHE A 185 -8.12 -7.14 18.45
C PHE A 185 -6.64 -7.24 18.07
N TYR A 186 -5.78 -7.59 19.02
CA TYR A 186 -4.34 -7.65 18.84
C TYR A 186 -3.85 -9.09 18.93
N LEU A 187 -3.45 -9.63 17.80
CA LEU A 187 -2.92 -10.97 17.63
C LEU A 187 -1.45 -10.83 17.20
N GLY A 188 -0.56 -10.74 18.19
CA GLY A 188 0.85 -10.43 17.97
C GLY A 188 1.61 -10.17 19.26
N GLY A 189 2.87 -9.75 19.16
CA GLY A 189 3.77 -9.69 20.30
C GLY A 189 4.30 -11.07 20.71
N ARG A 190 5.35 -11.06 21.52
CA ARG A 190 6.05 -12.25 22.01
C ARG A 190 6.24 -12.15 23.52
N LEU A 191 5.95 -13.23 24.22
CA LEU A 191 6.30 -13.45 25.61
C LEU A 191 7.21 -14.69 25.69
N TRP A 192 8.43 -14.54 26.21
CA TRP A 192 9.43 -15.61 26.25
C TRP A 192 10.39 -15.46 27.44
N HIS A 193 11.08 -16.52 27.84
CA HIS A 193 12.18 -16.39 28.79
C HIS A 193 13.49 -16.13 28.06
N ASP A 194 14.22 -15.10 28.48
CA ASP A 194 15.56 -14.82 27.97
C ASP A 194 16.55 -15.91 28.42
N GLU A 195 17.31 -16.47 27.48
CA GLU A 195 18.20 -17.60 27.75
C GLU A 195 19.35 -17.24 28.71
N ALA A 196 19.84 -16.01 28.66
CA ALA A 196 20.99 -15.58 29.44
C ALA A 196 20.61 -15.27 30.90
N SER A 197 19.50 -14.57 31.10
CA SER A 197 19.05 -14.13 32.43
C SER A 197 18.03 -15.06 33.08
N GLY A 198 17.34 -15.89 32.29
CA GLY A 198 16.20 -16.70 32.73
C GLY A 198 14.93 -15.90 33.02
N LEU A 199 14.98 -14.57 32.91
CA LEU A 199 13.85 -13.67 33.19
C LEU A 199 12.81 -13.75 32.08
N LEU A 200 11.54 -13.54 32.45
CA LEU A 200 10.48 -13.36 31.47
C LEU A 200 10.67 -12.03 30.73
N VAL A 201 10.45 -12.02 29.42
CA VAL A 201 10.58 -10.86 28.54
C VAL A 201 9.34 -10.77 27.66
N TYR A 202 8.83 -9.56 27.50
CA TYR A 202 7.73 -9.26 26.61
C TYR A 202 8.10 -8.17 25.61
N ASN A 203 7.68 -8.36 24.37
CA ASN A 203 7.65 -7.32 23.34
C ASN A 203 6.29 -7.37 22.65
N GLY A 204 5.51 -6.29 22.75
CA GLY A 204 4.20 -6.13 22.13
C GLY A 204 4.25 -5.52 20.73
N GLY A 205 5.42 -5.50 20.10
CA GLY A 205 5.60 -5.19 18.69
C GLY A 205 5.56 -6.43 17.80
N ARG A 206 5.82 -6.23 16.51
CA ARG A 206 5.98 -7.28 15.52
C ARG A 206 7.14 -8.20 15.90
N ASN A 207 6.88 -9.50 15.85
CA ASN A 207 7.87 -10.54 15.99
C ASN A 207 8.04 -11.29 14.65
N GLY A 208 9.22 -11.18 14.03
CA GLY A 208 9.44 -11.67 12.67
C GLY A 208 9.54 -13.19 12.52
N ASN A 209 10.25 -13.85 13.44
CA ASN A 209 10.59 -15.27 13.33
C ASN A 209 9.67 -16.18 14.14
N ASN A 210 9.11 -15.70 15.25
CA ASN A 210 8.32 -16.52 16.16
C ASN A 210 6.85 -16.09 16.17
N ARG A 211 6.23 -16.26 15.00
CA ARG A 211 4.80 -15.99 14.79
C ARG A 211 3.98 -17.20 15.24
N ARG A 212 2.75 -16.98 15.70
CA ARG A 212 1.81 -18.08 15.94
C ARG A 212 1.53 -18.82 14.63
N LYS A 213 1.63 -20.15 14.69
CA LYS A 213 1.50 -21.08 13.56
C LYS A 213 0.82 -22.37 14.03
N PRO A 214 -0.52 -22.36 14.18
CA PRO A 214 -1.21 -23.51 14.75
C PRO A 214 -1.06 -24.75 13.87
N GLU A 215 -0.98 -25.92 14.50
CA GLU A 215 -0.79 -27.20 13.84
C GLU A 215 -1.82 -28.23 14.34
N LEU A 216 -2.28 -29.11 13.44
CA LEU A 216 -3.12 -30.25 13.77
C LEU A 216 -2.59 -31.50 13.06
N GLY A 217 -2.16 -32.51 13.81
CA GLY A 217 -1.58 -33.72 13.23
C GLY A 217 -0.24 -33.50 12.52
N GLY A 218 0.48 -32.42 12.85
CA GLY A 218 1.73 -32.03 12.20
C GLY A 218 1.55 -31.15 10.95
N GLU A 219 0.31 -30.85 10.57
CA GLU A 219 0.00 -29.97 9.44
C GLU A 219 -0.40 -28.57 9.95
N GLU A 220 0.11 -27.53 9.29
CA GLU A 220 -0.27 -26.14 9.58
C GLU A 220 -1.77 -25.93 9.31
N VAL A 221 -2.47 -25.38 10.31
CA VAL A 221 -3.88 -25.00 10.21
C VAL A 221 -4.04 -23.49 10.38
N TRP A 222 -5.28 -23.01 10.32
CA TRP A 222 -5.60 -21.59 10.33
C TRP A 222 -5.98 -21.10 11.72
N ASN A 223 -5.56 -19.88 12.07
CA ASN A 223 -6.20 -19.15 13.18
C ASN A 223 -7.53 -18.60 12.66
N VAL A 224 -8.65 -19.18 13.09
CA VAL A 224 -9.97 -18.77 12.62
C VAL A 224 -10.67 -17.91 13.66
N VAL A 225 -11.17 -16.75 13.23
CA VAL A 225 -11.85 -15.78 14.07
C VAL A 225 -13.10 -15.28 13.37
N THR A 226 -14.25 -15.31 14.05
CA THR A 226 -15.56 -15.08 13.41
C THR A 226 -16.44 -14.05 14.11
N ASN A 227 -17.30 -13.39 13.32
CA ASN A 227 -18.42 -12.56 13.76
C ASN A 227 -18.04 -11.49 14.79
N LEU A 228 -17.03 -10.68 14.46
CA LEU A 228 -16.50 -9.65 15.35
C LEU A 228 -17.11 -8.28 15.10
N LYS A 229 -17.11 -7.45 16.14
CA LYS A 229 -17.44 -6.03 16.03
C LYS A 229 -16.36 -5.17 16.68
N ALA A 230 -15.85 -4.20 15.93
CA ALA A 230 -14.88 -3.22 16.41
C ALA A 230 -15.41 -1.81 16.14
N SER A 231 -15.38 -0.96 17.16
CA SER A 231 -15.79 0.44 17.01
C SER A 231 -14.91 1.38 17.81
N ALA A 232 -14.74 2.64 17.38
CA ALA A 232 -13.88 3.58 18.10
C ALA A 232 -12.49 2.96 18.37
N CYS A 233 -11.84 2.43 17.34
CA CYS A 233 -10.55 1.75 17.46
C CYS A 233 -9.46 2.53 16.74
N SER A 234 -8.21 2.44 17.20
CA SER A 234 -7.09 2.96 16.40
C SER A 234 -6.95 2.17 15.10
N VAL A 235 -6.63 0.89 15.28
CA VAL A 235 -6.74 -0.19 14.30
C VAL A 235 -7.76 -1.20 14.81
N ALA A 236 -8.70 -1.70 14.00
CA ALA A 236 -9.66 -2.69 14.50
C ALA A 236 -8.98 -4.05 14.74
N VAL A 237 -8.25 -4.55 13.74
CA VAL A 237 -7.53 -5.83 13.80
C VAL A 237 -6.05 -5.62 13.51
N GLY A 238 -5.20 -6.09 14.41
CA GLY A 238 -3.75 -6.17 14.23
C GLY A 238 -3.33 -7.63 14.30
N ASP A 239 -2.90 -8.19 13.18
CA ASP A 239 -2.55 -9.60 13.03
C ASP A 239 -1.10 -9.76 12.56
N TRP A 240 -0.28 -10.41 13.36
CA TRP A 240 1.14 -10.63 13.13
C TRP A 240 1.48 -12.11 12.99
N ASN A 241 0.48 -12.97 12.74
CA ASN A 241 0.65 -14.41 12.67
C ASN A 241 1.18 -14.90 11.31
N LEU A 242 1.34 -16.22 11.20
CA LEU A 242 1.70 -16.85 9.93
C LEU A 242 0.49 -16.97 8.99
N ARG A 243 -0.67 -17.39 9.52
CA ARG A 243 -1.89 -17.62 8.74
C ARG A 243 -3.16 -17.39 9.58
N SER A 244 -4.13 -16.65 9.04
CA SER A 244 -5.38 -16.32 9.74
C SER A 244 -6.59 -16.16 8.82
N GLU A 245 -7.77 -16.42 9.37
CA GLU A 245 -9.07 -16.14 8.73
C GLU A 245 -9.90 -15.22 9.64
N TRP A 246 -10.31 -14.09 9.09
CA TRP A 246 -11.18 -13.11 9.73
C TRP A 246 -12.50 -13.06 8.96
N ILE A 247 -13.54 -13.68 9.52
CA ILE A 247 -14.79 -13.94 8.80
C ILE A 247 -15.97 -13.27 9.51
N GLY A 248 -16.65 -12.33 8.86
CA GLY A 248 -17.73 -11.57 9.50
C GLY A 248 -17.17 -10.53 10.46
N VAL A 249 -16.58 -9.45 9.95
CA VAL A 249 -16.00 -8.39 10.79
C VAL A 249 -16.71 -7.07 10.49
N ASP A 250 -17.40 -6.52 11.49
CA ASP A 250 -18.03 -5.20 11.40
C ASP A 250 -17.11 -4.15 12.05
N VAL A 251 -16.68 -3.16 11.27
CA VAL A 251 -15.76 -2.11 11.70
C VAL A 251 -16.41 -0.74 11.56
N HIS A 252 -16.49 0.00 12.66
CA HIS A 252 -17.18 1.29 12.73
C HIS A 252 -16.27 2.36 13.32
N ASP A 253 -16.34 3.59 12.81
CA ASP A 253 -15.70 4.76 13.44
C ASP A 253 -14.25 4.50 13.87
N ILE A 254 -13.36 4.13 12.96
CA ILE A 254 -11.95 3.89 13.32
C ILE A 254 -11.09 5.13 13.11
N ARG A 255 -9.93 5.13 13.76
CA ARG A 255 -8.99 6.25 13.75
C ARG A 255 -8.08 6.24 12.52
N ASP A 256 -7.49 5.07 12.21
CA ASP A 256 -6.41 4.92 11.20
C ASP A 256 -6.80 3.89 10.14
N ARG A 257 -6.85 2.60 10.47
CA ARG A 257 -7.14 1.54 9.48
C ARG A 257 -7.91 0.35 10.05
N SER A 258 -8.75 -0.30 9.25
CA SER A 258 -9.57 -1.41 9.79
C SER A 258 -8.65 -2.57 10.21
N MET A 259 -7.70 -2.92 9.34
CA MET A 259 -6.90 -4.13 9.48
C MET A 259 -5.45 -3.81 9.15
N ASN A 260 -4.56 -4.42 9.93
CA ASN A 260 -3.13 -4.47 9.70
C ASN A 260 -2.70 -5.92 9.87
N ALA A 261 -2.32 -6.60 8.79
CA ALA A 261 -2.12 -8.03 8.81
C ALA A 261 -0.80 -8.49 8.18
N PHE A 262 -0.33 -9.63 8.66
CA PHE A 262 0.88 -10.31 8.23
C PHE A 262 0.56 -11.79 7.97
N GLY A 263 1.30 -12.40 7.06
CA GLY A 263 1.17 -13.77 6.62
C GLY A 263 0.18 -13.96 5.48
N ASP A 264 -0.35 -15.18 5.40
CA ASP A 264 -1.49 -15.49 4.55
C ASP A 264 -2.77 -15.15 5.32
N VAL A 265 -3.56 -14.19 4.84
CA VAL A 265 -4.76 -13.77 5.56
C VAL A 265 -5.96 -13.70 4.63
N ASN A 266 -7.02 -14.40 5.03
CA ASN A 266 -8.33 -14.31 4.39
C ASN A 266 -9.22 -13.35 5.17
N PHE A 267 -9.70 -12.31 4.51
CA PHE A 267 -10.73 -11.42 5.02
C PHE A 267 -12.01 -11.66 4.23
N GLU A 268 -13.05 -12.12 4.93
CA GLU A 268 -14.29 -12.55 4.32
C GLU A 268 -15.48 -11.94 5.08
N ARG A 269 -16.48 -11.43 4.34
CA ARG A 269 -17.67 -10.77 4.92
C ARG A 269 -17.29 -9.63 5.88
N VAL A 270 -16.61 -8.62 5.35
CA VAL A 270 -16.16 -7.47 6.15
C VAL A 270 -17.04 -6.27 5.85
N THR A 271 -17.68 -5.72 6.87
CA THR A 271 -18.43 -4.46 6.77
C THR A 271 -17.58 -3.35 7.35
N VAL A 272 -17.33 -2.28 6.59
CA VAL A 272 -16.64 -1.10 7.12
C VAL A 272 -17.51 0.14 6.96
N LYS A 273 -18.01 0.62 8.09
CA LYS A 273 -18.67 1.92 8.21
C LYS A 273 -17.68 2.94 8.75
N CYS A 274 -17.10 3.67 7.81
CA CYS A 274 -15.94 4.52 8.01
C CYS A 274 -16.20 5.64 9.02
N ARG A 275 -17.36 6.28 8.91
CA ARG A 275 -17.92 7.20 9.91
C ARG A 275 -19.40 6.95 10.10
N THR A 276 -19.84 6.97 11.35
CA THR A 276 -21.25 7.05 11.74
C THR A 276 -21.56 8.50 12.16
N SER A 277 -22.81 8.81 12.47
CA SER A 277 -23.19 10.11 13.05
C SER A 277 -22.77 10.26 14.52
N ASN A 278 -21.70 9.60 14.94
CA ASN A 278 -21.21 9.61 16.31
C ASN A 278 -20.34 10.86 16.55
N PRO A 279 -20.82 11.84 17.35
CA PRO A 279 -20.14 13.13 17.53
C PRO A 279 -18.79 13.00 18.24
N ILE A 280 -18.57 11.93 19.02
CA ILE A 280 -17.30 11.67 19.72
C ILE A 280 -16.17 11.40 18.71
N SER A 281 -16.50 10.89 17.52
CA SER A 281 -15.53 10.57 16.47
C SER A 281 -15.11 11.76 15.60
N GLU A 282 -15.86 12.86 15.64
CA GLU A 282 -15.70 14.01 14.73
C GLU A 282 -14.95 15.20 15.37
N TYR A 283 -15.11 15.42 16.69
CA TYR A 283 -14.55 16.59 17.38
C TYR A 283 -13.98 16.24 18.76
N PRO A 284 -12.70 15.82 18.86
CA PRO A 284 -12.08 15.56 20.15
C PRO A 284 -11.64 16.86 20.83
N ASP A 285 -12.60 17.66 21.29
CA ASP A 285 -12.33 18.76 22.21
C ASP A 285 -12.31 18.20 23.65
N GLY A 286 -11.23 17.50 24.00
CA GLY A 286 -11.17 16.73 25.24
C GLY A 286 -9.79 16.32 25.77
N THR A 287 -9.77 15.23 26.53
CA THR A 287 -8.64 14.58 27.21
C THR A 287 -7.49 14.22 26.26
N PHE A 288 -6.31 13.87 26.83
CA PHE A 288 -5.16 13.40 26.04
C PHE A 288 -5.54 12.29 25.04
N THR A 289 -6.37 11.32 25.46
CA THR A 289 -6.81 10.21 24.62
C THR A 289 -7.75 10.64 23.50
N GLU A 290 -8.63 11.61 23.74
CA GLU A 290 -9.49 12.18 22.69
C GLU A 290 -8.63 12.96 21.68
N LYS A 291 -7.64 13.74 22.13
CA LYS A 291 -6.68 14.42 21.24
C LYS A 291 -5.85 13.45 20.39
N LEU A 292 -5.74 12.18 20.76
CA LEU A 292 -5.08 11.16 19.95
C LEU A 292 -5.96 10.69 18.79
N TRP A 293 -7.21 11.13 18.65
CA TRP A 293 -8.08 10.82 17.51
C TRP A 293 -7.83 11.81 16.33
N PRO A 294 -6.95 11.51 15.35
CA PRO A 294 -6.78 12.32 14.15
C PRO A 294 -8.10 12.53 13.44
N ARG A 295 -8.35 13.79 13.09
CA ARG A 295 -9.39 14.18 12.15
C ARG A 295 -9.03 13.62 10.77
N GLY A 296 -9.94 12.89 10.15
CA GLY A 296 -9.91 12.63 8.70
C GLY A 296 -9.01 11.51 8.14
N LYS A 297 -8.12 10.88 8.93
CA LYS A 297 -7.15 9.86 8.42
C LYS A 297 -7.66 8.43 8.51
N TYR A 298 -8.71 8.09 7.77
CA TYR A 298 -9.28 6.74 7.78
C TYR A 298 -8.85 5.90 6.56
N GLN A 299 -8.64 4.59 6.77
CA GLN A 299 -8.32 3.58 5.76
C GLN A 299 -9.18 2.32 5.89
N ALA A 300 -9.88 1.92 4.81
CA ALA A 300 -10.70 0.70 4.85
C ALA A 300 -9.88 -0.57 4.86
N PHE A 301 -8.80 -0.58 4.12
CA PHE A 301 -7.79 -1.61 4.24
C PHE A 301 -6.45 -1.01 3.86
N ARG A 302 -5.40 -1.48 4.54
CA ARG A 302 -4.03 -1.18 4.17
C ARG A 302 -3.27 -2.48 3.99
N ALA A 303 -2.78 -2.72 2.79
CA ALA A 303 -1.82 -3.80 2.60
C ALA A 303 -0.51 -3.45 3.33
N TYR A 304 0.18 -4.45 3.87
CA TYR A 304 1.30 -4.19 4.78
C TYR A 304 2.52 -5.05 4.42
N ASP A 305 3.68 -4.39 4.26
CA ASP A 305 4.99 -5.03 4.11
C ASP A 305 5.09 -6.06 2.95
N THR A 306 6.11 -6.91 3.02
CA THR A 306 6.73 -7.58 1.90
C THR A 306 6.46 -9.09 1.89
N GLY A 307 5.89 -9.62 0.80
CA GLY A 307 5.62 -11.05 0.69
C GLY A 307 4.35 -11.53 1.43
N GLN A 308 3.41 -10.62 1.71
CA GLN A 308 2.14 -10.93 2.38
C GLN A 308 1.05 -11.24 1.35
N ARG A 309 0.25 -12.29 1.59
CA ARG A 309 -0.82 -12.71 0.67
C ARG A 309 -2.18 -12.49 1.31
N HIS A 310 -3.03 -11.72 0.65
CA HIS A 310 -4.33 -11.33 1.20
C HIS A 310 -5.46 -11.53 0.21
N PHE A 311 -6.54 -12.14 0.70
CA PHE A 311 -7.83 -12.18 0.02
C PHE A 311 -8.80 -11.25 0.71
N LEU A 312 -9.46 -10.40 -0.07
CA LEU A 312 -10.47 -9.47 0.38
C LEU A 312 -11.78 -9.83 -0.33
N THR A 313 -12.63 -10.60 0.34
CA THR A 313 -13.85 -11.19 -0.23
C THR A 313 -15.10 -10.72 0.50
N GLU A 314 -16.14 -10.35 -0.24
CA GLU A 314 -17.43 -9.93 0.33
C GLU A 314 -17.30 -8.69 1.25
N TRP A 315 -16.63 -7.65 0.77
CA TRP A 315 -16.48 -6.40 1.52
C TRP A 315 -17.65 -5.46 1.24
N HIS A 316 -18.21 -4.86 2.30
CA HIS A 316 -19.22 -3.80 2.21
C HIS A 316 -18.65 -2.50 2.79
N MET A 317 -18.66 -1.45 1.98
CA MET A 317 -18.12 -0.13 2.33
C MET A 317 -19.23 0.89 2.50
N ASP A 318 -19.22 1.64 3.60
CA ASP A 318 -20.19 2.70 3.90
C ASP A 318 -19.54 3.97 4.47
N ASN A 319 -19.92 5.12 3.91
CA ASN A 319 -19.60 6.46 4.37
C ASN A 319 -18.09 6.80 4.46
N CYS A 320 -17.32 6.42 3.44
CA CYS A 320 -15.85 6.43 3.48
C CYS A 320 -15.15 7.59 2.77
N THR A 321 -15.89 8.45 2.06
CA THR A 321 -15.31 9.38 1.07
C THR A 321 -15.53 10.86 1.38
N THR A 322 -16.14 11.20 2.51
CA THR A 322 -16.49 12.56 2.90
C THR A 322 -15.39 13.35 3.61
N HIS A 323 -14.16 12.84 3.70
CA HIS A 323 -13.09 13.43 4.53
C HIS A 323 -11.79 13.66 3.77
N GLU A 324 -11.15 14.83 3.98
CA GLU A 324 -10.00 15.33 3.22
C GLU A 324 -8.75 14.41 3.21
N GLU A 325 -8.68 13.42 4.12
CA GLU A 325 -7.55 12.49 4.24
C GLU A 325 -7.92 10.99 4.16
N SER A 326 -9.18 10.63 3.85
CA SER A 326 -9.63 9.23 3.79
C SER A 326 -9.18 8.50 2.52
N SER A 327 -8.82 7.22 2.64
CA SER A 327 -8.56 6.32 1.50
C SER A 327 -9.30 5.01 1.71
N VAL A 328 -9.93 4.43 0.70
CA VAL A 328 -10.59 3.12 0.89
C VAL A 328 -9.53 2.01 0.91
N TRP A 329 -8.86 1.83 -0.23
CA TRP A 329 -7.80 0.86 -0.43
C TRP A 329 -6.45 1.56 -0.40
N LEU A 330 -5.72 1.38 0.69
CA LEU A 330 -4.36 1.89 0.79
C LEU A 330 -3.34 0.81 0.49
N LEU A 331 -2.47 1.09 -0.48
CA LEU A 331 -1.39 0.21 -0.88
C LEU A 331 -0.06 0.93 -0.60
N PRO A 332 0.89 0.36 0.14
CA PRO A 332 2.14 1.05 0.45
C PRO A 332 3.08 1.07 -0.77
N TRP A 333 3.81 2.17 -0.96
CA TRP A 333 5.04 2.21 -1.77
C TRP A 333 6.21 2.63 -0.86
N GLY A 334 7.47 2.36 -1.20
CA GLY A 334 8.60 2.70 -0.31
C GLY A 334 9.08 1.58 0.60
N SER A 335 8.39 0.44 0.59
CA SER A 335 8.87 -0.82 1.17
C SER A 335 9.19 -1.78 0.03
N ASN A 336 10.22 -2.59 0.19
CA ASN A 336 10.84 -3.48 -0.80
C ASN A 336 9.93 -4.51 -1.52
N VAL A 337 8.59 -4.42 -1.51
CA VAL A 337 7.72 -5.36 -2.26
C VAL A 337 6.38 -4.82 -2.74
N GLN A 338 5.98 -5.35 -3.90
CA GLN A 338 4.74 -5.07 -4.64
C GLN A 338 3.51 -5.78 -4.08
N GLN A 339 2.32 -5.27 -4.41
CA GLN A 339 1.04 -5.75 -3.90
C GLN A 339 0.34 -6.79 -4.80
N HIS A 340 1.07 -7.47 -5.70
CA HIS A 340 0.48 -8.48 -6.61
C HIS A 340 -0.03 -9.72 -5.88
N GLN A 341 0.18 -9.77 -4.57
CA GLN A 341 -0.29 -10.77 -3.62
C GLN A 341 -1.60 -10.37 -2.93
N LEU A 342 -2.26 -9.32 -3.41
CA LEU A 342 -3.60 -8.89 -3.01
C LEU A 342 -4.61 -9.22 -4.11
N ILE A 343 -5.67 -9.97 -3.76
CA ILE A 343 -6.80 -10.23 -4.64
C ILE A 343 -8.12 -9.83 -3.95
N GLY A 344 -8.88 -8.92 -4.58
CA GLY A 344 -10.22 -8.51 -4.16
C GLY A 344 -11.33 -9.20 -4.97
N GLN A 345 -12.48 -9.45 -4.34
CA GLN A 345 -13.67 -10.00 -4.99
C GLN A 345 -14.95 -9.63 -4.22
N ASN A 346 -16.05 -9.43 -4.92
CA ASN A 346 -17.38 -9.17 -4.37
C ASN A 346 -17.40 -7.97 -3.38
N VAL A 347 -16.82 -6.86 -3.80
CA VAL A 347 -16.82 -5.59 -3.07
C VAL A 347 -18.08 -4.79 -3.41
N THR A 348 -18.73 -4.24 -2.39
CA THR A 348 -19.94 -3.42 -2.52
C THR A 348 -19.75 -2.07 -1.84
N TYR A 349 -20.29 -1.03 -2.46
CA TYR A 349 -20.23 0.35 -1.97
C TYR A 349 -21.66 0.84 -1.75
N GLU A 350 -22.01 1.19 -0.51
CA GLU A 350 -23.35 1.66 -0.14
C GLU A 350 -23.75 2.92 -0.93
N GLN A 351 -22.78 3.81 -1.14
CA GLN A 351 -22.95 5.05 -1.89
C GLN A 351 -22.14 4.91 -3.19
N PRO A 352 -22.79 4.80 -4.37
CA PRO A 352 -22.07 4.62 -5.64
C PRO A 352 -21.08 5.74 -5.95
N SER A 353 -21.35 6.97 -5.49
CA SER A 353 -20.42 8.11 -5.59
C SER A 353 -19.09 7.88 -4.87
N MET A 354 -18.96 6.83 -4.04
CA MET A 354 -17.66 6.44 -3.50
C MET A 354 -16.70 5.97 -4.60
N LEU A 355 -17.22 5.38 -5.70
CA LEU A 355 -16.42 4.98 -6.87
C LEU A 355 -15.97 6.17 -7.74
N ASP A 356 -16.52 7.35 -7.52
CA ASP A 356 -16.10 8.60 -8.17
C ASP A 356 -15.24 9.47 -7.23
N ALA A 357 -14.97 8.99 -6.00
CA ALA A 357 -14.25 9.76 -5.00
C ALA A 357 -12.75 9.78 -5.28
N TYR A 358 -12.11 10.91 -4.92
CA TYR A 358 -10.70 11.20 -5.22
C TYR A 358 -9.66 10.17 -4.67
N ARG A 359 -10.10 9.17 -3.88
CA ARG A 359 -9.25 8.31 -3.04
C ARG A 359 -9.79 6.90 -2.81
N ILE A 360 -10.34 6.24 -3.83
CA ILE A 360 -10.69 4.81 -3.72
C ILE A 360 -9.45 3.97 -3.55
N VAL A 361 -8.46 4.15 -4.42
CA VAL A 361 -7.13 3.57 -4.28
C VAL A 361 -6.14 4.69 -4.02
N SER A 362 -5.38 4.57 -2.94
CA SER A 362 -4.34 5.53 -2.58
C SER A 362 -3.06 4.78 -2.23
N TYR A 363 -1.93 5.45 -2.36
CA TYR A 363 -0.67 4.92 -1.86
C TYR A 363 -0.05 5.88 -0.86
N THR A 364 0.51 5.31 0.21
CA THR A 364 1.26 6.07 1.20
C THR A 364 2.73 5.77 1.02
N ASP A 365 3.51 6.84 0.99
CA ASP A 365 4.95 6.77 1.08
C ASP A 365 5.36 6.26 2.46
N VAL A 366 5.79 4.99 2.54
CA VAL A 366 6.25 4.40 3.81
C VAL A 366 7.72 4.69 4.08
N ASN A 367 8.50 5.05 3.05
CA ASN A 367 9.87 5.54 3.15
C ASN A 367 10.15 6.37 1.89
N ALA A 368 10.36 7.68 2.06
CA ALA A 368 10.58 8.68 0.99
C ALA A 368 11.82 8.46 0.11
N HIS A 369 12.39 7.26 0.14
CA HIS A 369 13.62 6.85 -0.48
C HIS A 369 13.43 5.98 -1.73
N SER A 370 12.25 5.41 -2.04
CA SER A 370 12.14 4.52 -3.22
C SER A 370 11.45 5.17 -4.43
N ILE A 371 12.23 5.54 -5.44
CA ILE A 371 11.71 6.06 -6.72
C ILE A 371 11.22 4.93 -7.64
N GLY A 372 11.74 3.71 -7.48
CA GLY A 372 11.45 2.56 -8.34
C GLY A 372 10.16 1.80 -7.99
N SER A 373 9.87 1.59 -6.70
CA SER A 373 8.72 0.73 -6.30
C SER A 373 7.37 1.24 -6.79
N ARG A 374 7.22 2.57 -6.96
CA ARG A 374 6.00 3.16 -7.56
C ARG A 374 5.72 2.69 -8.98
N TYR A 375 6.73 2.26 -9.74
CA TYR A 375 6.56 1.70 -11.08
C TYR A 375 6.10 0.25 -11.08
N PHE A 376 6.14 -0.44 -9.93
CA PHE A 376 5.82 -1.86 -9.85
C PHE A 376 4.58 -2.19 -9.02
N ASN A 377 3.88 -1.16 -8.53
CA ASN A 377 2.62 -1.35 -7.80
C ASN A 377 1.53 -1.93 -8.70
N VAL A 378 1.03 -3.10 -8.33
CA VAL A 378 -0.01 -3.82 -9.04
C VAL A 378 -0.82 -4.71 -8.09
N PHE A 379 -2.11 -4.90 -8.34
CA PHE A 379 -2.97 -5.88 -7.64
C PHE A 379 -4.06 -6.42 -8.59
N THR A 380 -4.77 -7.47 -8.15
CA THR A 380 -5.86 -8.06 -8.93
C THR A 380 -7.22 -7.77 -8.29
N ASP A 381 -8.13 -7.21 -9.07
CA ASP A 381 -9.55 -7.17 -8.78
C ASP A 381 -10.23 -8.29 -9.58
N HIS A 382 -10.54 -9.40 -8.92
CA HIS A 382 -10.86 -10.67 -9.55
C HIS A 382 -12.13 -10.61 -10.41
N ASP A 383 -13.11 -9.81 -9.99
CA ASP A 383 -14.40 -9.64 -10.68
C ASP A 383 -14.68 -8.19 -11.09
N GLY A 384 -13.76 -7.26 -10.80
CA GLY A 384 -13.90 -5.85 -11.14
C GLY A 384 -14.76 -5.06 -10.16
N THR A 385 -15.19 -5.66 -9.05
CA THR A 385 -16.06 -4.98 -8.08
C THR A 385 -15.30 -4.03 -7.17
N MET A 386 -14.02 -4.32 -6.88
CA MET A 386 -13.17 -3.48 -6.03
C MET A 386 -12.94 -2.09 -6.63
N VAL A 387 -12.78 -1.99 -7.96
CA VAL A 387 -12.63 -0.71 -8.68
C VAL A 387 -13.84 -0.33 -9.55
N GLY A 388 -14.99 -0.99 -9.36
CA GLY A 388 -16.25 -0.58 -9.98
C GLY A 388 -16.40 -0.86 -11.49
N ARG A 389 -15.55 -1.70 -12.06
CA ARG A 389 -15.55 -2.05 -13.50
C ARG A 389 -16.46 -3.22 -13.85
N GLY A 390 -16.77 -4.10 -12.89
CA GLY A 390 -17.64 -5.27 -13.11
C GLY A 390 -17.08 -6.31 -14.10
N THR A 391 -15.78 -6.28 -14.35
CA THR A 391 -15.04 -7.24 -15.17
C THR A 391 -13.68 -7.52 -14.51
N PRO A 392 -13.15 -8.75 -14.56
CA PRO A 392 -11.84 -9.08 -14.02
C PRO A 392 -10.78 -8.06 -14.46
N THR A 393 -10.10 -7.44 -13.50
CA THR A 393 -9.25 -6.25 -13.71
C THR A 393 -7.89 -6.42 -13.04
N ILE A 394 -6.84 -6.03 -13.75
CA ILE A 394 -5.51 -5.78 -13.18
C ILE A 394 -5.39 -4.26 -13.00
N VAL A 395 -5.00 -3.84 -11.81
CA VAL A 395 -4.80 -2.43 -11.48
C VAL A 395 -3.31 -2.19 -11.29
N GLY A 396 -2.71 -1.34 -12.11
CA GLY A 396 -1.26 -1.11 -12.16
C GLY A 396 -0.89 0.37 -12.20
N SER A 397 0.37 0.69 -11.88
CA SER A 397 0.86 2.07 -11.83
C SER A 397 0.78 2.80 -13.18
N ALA A 398 0.26 4.02 -13.22
CA ALA A 398 0.28 4.82 -14.45
C ALA A 398 1.63 5.51 -14.71
N PHE A 399 2.53 5.55 -13.72
CA PHE A 399 3.91 6.00 -13.94
C PHE A 399 4.67 5.11 -14.93
N SER A 400 4.29 3.84 -15.04
CA SER A 400 4.91 2.88 -15.97
C SER A 400 4.19 2.80 -17.32
N HIS A 401 3.23 3.70 -17.59
CA HIS A 401 2.48 3.80 -18.85
C HIS A 401 2.24 2.44 -19.54
N PHE A 402 2.91 2.20 -20.68
CA PHE A 402 2.68 1.05 -21.56
C PHE A 402 3.13 -0.29 -21.00
N TYR A 403 3.95 -0.30 -19.94
CA TYR A 403 4.29 -1.53 -19.22
C TYR A 403 3.05 -2.20 -18.63
N TYR A 404 2.09 -1.43 -18.10
CA TYR A 404 0.81 -1.94 -17.55
C TYR A 404 -0.37 -1.76 -18.50
N LEU A 405 -0.40 -0.66 -19.24
CA LEU A 405 -1.48 -0.34 -20.17
C LEU A 405 -1.53 -1.35 -21.33
N ARG A 406 -0.41 -2.05 -21.61
CA ARG A 406 -0.31 -3.11 -22.62
C ARG A 406 -0.83 -2.62 -23.96
N LYS A 407 -0.11 -1.63 -24.51
CA LYS A 407 -0.40 -0.92 -25.78
C LYS A 407 -1.08 -1.83 -26.81
N ASN A 408 -2.24 -1.40 -27.30
CA ASN A 408 -2.79 -1.92 -28.55
C ASN A 408 -2.32 -0.98 -29.66
N THR A 409 -1.51 -1.47 -30.58
CA THR A 409 -0.87 -0.62 -31.60
C THR A 409 -1.77 -0.37 -32.83
N HIS A 410 -2.89 -1.10 -32.94
CA HIS A 410 -3.72 -1.14 -34.14
C HIS A 410 -5.03 -0.36 -33.99
N ILE A 411 -5.58 -0.34 -32.79
CA ILE A 411 -6.69 0.53 -32.47
C ILE A 411 -6.07 1.61 -31.59
N ASP A 412 -6.27 2.88 -31.92
CA ASP A 412 -5.95 4.02 -31.05
C ASP A 412 -6.89 4.05 -29.81
N SER A 413 -7.09 2.88 -29.23
CA SER A 413 -7.84 2.59 -28.04
C SER A 413 -6.97 1.66 -27.22
N ALA A 414 -6.46 2.19 -26.11
CA ALA A 414 -6.15 1.39 -24.94
C ALA A 414 -7.23 0.30 -24.78
N LEU A 415 -6.85 -0.97 -24.78
CA LEU A 415 -7.78 -2.07 -24.54
C LEU A 415 -8.47 -1.84 -23.19
N ARG A 416 -9.74 -1.40 -23.19
CA ARG A 416 -10.63 -1.29 -22.01
C ARG A 416 -9.88 -0.95 -20.71
N CYS A 417 -9.00 0.05 -20.73
CA CYS A 417 -8.31 0.51 -19.53
C CYS A 417 -8.89 1.86 -19.14
N ASP A 418 -9.18 2.05 -17.86
CA ASP A 418 -9.54 3.35 -17.32
C ASP A 418 -8.27 4.02 -16.75
N ASN A 419 -8.09 5.29 -17.11
CA ASN A 419 -7.03 6.11 -16.56
C ASN A 419 -7.53 6.81 -15.30
N HIS A 420 -6.96 6.49 -14.14
CA HIS A 420 -7.32 7.12 -12.88
C HIS A 420 -6.35 8.21 -12.44
N SER A 421 -5.68 8.86 -13.39
CA SER A 421 -4.67 9.89 -13.09
C SER A 421 -5.22 11.23 -12.60
N ALA A 422 -6.50 11.51 -12.85
CA ALA A 422 -7.14 12.76 -12.45
C ALA A 422 -7.88 12.66 -11.10
N ASP A 423 -8.21 11.44 -10.71
CA ASP A 423 -9.18 11.10 -9.68
C ASP A 423 -8.61 10.20 -8.59
N TRP A 424 -7.47 9.53 -8.75
CA TRP A 424 -6.80 8.85 -7.63
C TRP A 424 -5.57 9.63 -7.19
N TYR A 425 -5.32 9.66 -5.87
CA TYR A 425 -4.15 10.34 -5.29
C TYR A 425 -2.83 9.85 -5.90
N ASN A 426 -2.80 8.62 -6.42
CA ASN A 426 -1.70 8.12 -7.24
C ASN A 426 -2.20 7.59 -8.58
N PRO A 427 -1.67 8.11 -9.69
CA PRO A 427 -2.14 7.76 -11.02
C PRO A 427 -1.97 6.26 -11.28
N MET A 428 -3.07 5.58 -11.64
CA MET A 428 -3.12 4.15 -11.98
C MET A 428 -3.93 3.87 -13.24
N TRP A 429 -3.65 2.72 -13.83
CA TRP A 429 -4.46 2.10 -14.86
C TRP A 429 -5.27 0.96 -14.27
N ALA A 430 -6.57 0.94 -14.53
CA ALA A 430 -7.43 -0.21 -14.25
C ALA A 430 -7.81 -0.86 -15.58
N CYS A 431 -7.23 -2.01 -15.88
CA CYS A 431 -7.36 -2.65 -17.17
C CYS A 431 -7.96 -4.06 -17.09
N ASP A 432 -8.73 -4.46 -18.11
CA ASP A 432 -9.22 -5.83 -18.23
C ASP A 432 -8.08 -6.85 -18.09
N LYS A 433 -8.31 -7.86 -17.24
CA LYS A 433 -7.34 -8.92 -16.97
C LYS A 433 -7.17 -9.83 -18.19
N GLY A 434 -8.25 -10.25 -18.84
CA GLY A 434 -8.19 -11.20 -19.96
C GLY A 434 -7.43 -12.48 -19.59
N THR A 435 -6.53 -12.93 -20.49
CA THR A 435 -5.62 -14.06 -20.24
C THR A 435 -4.39 -13.70 -19.43
N PHE A 436 -4.14 -12.40 -19.22
CA PHE A 436 -2.92 -11.93 -18.58
C PHE A 436 -2.88 -12.30 -17.10
N GLN A 437 -1.68 -12.61 -16.64
CA GLN A 437 -1.37 -12.98 -15.27
C GLN A 437 -0.34 -12.02 -14.70
N LEU A 438 -0.18 -12.02 -13.39
CA LEU A 438 0.85 -11.23 -12.71
C LEU A 438 2.01 -12.13 -12.34
N ALA A 439 3.23 -11.65 -12.60
CA ALA A 439 4.46 -12.30 -12.14
C ALA A 439 5.34 -11.30 -11.39
N ALA A 440 6.20 -11.84 -10.54
CA ALA A 440 7.25 -11.08 -9.88
C ALA A 440 8.53 -11.91 -9.73
N PHE A 441 9.67 -11.22 -9.70
CA PHE A 441 10.97 -11.79 -9.33
C PHE A 441 11.89 -10.73 -8.75
N GLU A 442 12.98 -11.15 -8.14
CA GLU A 442 14.09 -10.27 -7.73
C GLU A 442 15.27 -10.48 -8.68
N ALA A 443 15.81 -9.43 -9.27
CA ALA A 443 17.01 -9.47 -10.10
C ALA A 443 18.11 -8.59 -9.50
N SER A 444 19.21 -9.22 -9.09
CA SER A 444 20.33 -8.56 -8.43
C SER A 444 21.62 -8.69 -9.22
N VAL A 445 22.40 -7.61 -9.27
CA VAL A 445 23.76 -7.58 -9.84
C VAL A 445 24.80 -7.92 -8.78
N LYS A 446 24.66 -7.32 -7.59
CA LYS A 446 25.54 -7.53 -6.44
C LYS A 446 24.81 -7.26 -5.13
N GLU A 447 25.01 -8.14 -4.16
CA GLU A 447 24.38 -8.06 -2.84
C GLU A 447 24.68 -6.75 -2.12
N SER A 448 25.88 -6.19 -2.29
CA SER A 448 26.28 -4.91 -1.68
C SER A 448 25.58 -3.68 -2.26
N ARG A 449 24.85 -3.80 -3.38
CA ARG A 449 24.03 -2.69 -3.93
C ARG A 449 22.58 -2.75 -3.43
N HIS A 450 22.22 -3.84 -2.75
CA HIS A 450 20.91 -4.08 -2.16
C HIS A 450 20.85 -3.71 -0.65
N VAL A 451 21.99 -3.46 0.00
CA VAL A 451 22.02 -3.21 1.46
C VAL A 451 21.30 -1.91 1.82
N ASP A 452 20.66 -1.93 3.00
CA ASP A 452 19.84 -0.90 3.67
C ASP A 452 20.48 0.51 3.84
N THR A 453 21.61 0.80 3.21
CA THR A 453 22.24 2.11 3.24
C THR A 453 21.52 3.08 2.29
N GLY A 454 20.39 3.63 2.75
CA GLY A 454 19.81 4.96 2.47
C GLY A 454 19.50 5.41 1.03
N ASP A 455 20.45 5.28 0.09
CA ASP A 455 20.41 5.96 -1.22
C ASP A 455 20.19 5.01 -2.42
N ASN A 456 20.42 3.71 -2.24
CA ASN A 456 20.29 2.72 -3.32
C ASN A 456 18.83 2.54 -3.79
N PHE A 457 17.86 2.71 -2.89
CA PHE A 457 16.43 2.66 -3.21
C PHE A 457 15.97 3.86 -4.04
N ALA A 458 16.67 5.00 -3.95
CA ALA A 458 16.33 6.24 -4.66
C ALA A 458 16.97 6.30 -6.06
N THR A 459 18.01 5.49 -6.29
CA THR A 459 18.83 5.58 -7.49
C THR A 459 18.26 4.68 -8.58
N ILE A 460 17.77 5.28 -9.67
CA ILE A 460 17.35 4.53 -10.86
C ILE A 460 18.56 3.80 -11.44
N SER A 461 18.49 2.48 -11.46
CA SER A 461 19.59 1.61 -11.86
C SER A 461 19.38 1.02 -13.26
N GLY A 462 18.14 1.02 -13.75
CA GLY A 462 17.80 0.47 -15.05
C GLY A 462 16.32 0.59 -15.40
N SER A 463 15.92 -0.14 -16.44
CA SER A 463 14.54 -0.17 -16.92
C SER A 463 14.13 -1.54 -17.45
N ILE A 464 12.84 -1.82 -17.40
CA ILE A 464 12.22 -3.05 -17.88
C ILE A 464 11.03 -2.72 -18.80
N ASN A 465 10.93 -3.41 -19.93
CA ASN A 465 9.86 -3.19 -20.91
C ASN A 465 9.38 -4.49 -21.56
N HIS A 466 8.29 -4.43 -22.31
CA HIS A 466 7.86 -5.53 -23.21
C HIS A 466 8.66 -5.50 -24.52
N TRP A 467 8.85 -6.67 -25.13
CA TRP A 467 9.46 -6.78 -26.46
C TRP A 467 8.62 -6.03 -27.51
N GLY A 468 9.31 -5.43 -28.48
CA GLY A 468 8.73 -4.62 -29.56
C GLY A 468 8.24 -3.22 -29.15
N TYR A 469 8.24 -2.88 -27.86
CA TYR A 469 7.90 -1.53 -27.39
C TYR A 469 9.13 -0.64 -27.41
N ALA A 470 8.95 0.68 -27.56
CA ALA A 470 10.08 1.60 -27.62
C ALA A 470 10.76 1.70 -26.25
N ALA A 471 12.09 1.86 -26.20
CA ALA A 471 12.82 2.00 -24.92
C ALA A 471 12.29 3.16 -24.03
N SER A 472 11.72 4.21 -24.62
CA SER A 472 11.08 5.32 -23.91
C SER A 472 9.79 4.96 -23.17
N GLU A 473 9.23 3.78 -23.44
CA GLU A 473 7.98 3.28 -22.84
C GLU A 473 8.23 2.34 -21.63
N ALA A 474 9.49 2.18 -21.21
CA ALA A 474 9.91 1.25 -20.17
C ALA A 474 9.57 1.72 -18.74
N ALA A 475 9.29 0.75 -17.87
CA ALA A 475 9.20 0.98 -16.42
C ALA A 475 10.60 1.10 -15.81
N LEU A 476 10.79 2.03 -14.88
CA LEU A 476 12.09 2.28 -14.25
C LEU A 476 12.23 1.52 -12.93
N PHE A 477 13.37 0.85 -12.72
CA PHE A 477 13.70 0.19 -11.46
C PHE A 477 14.96 0.78 -10.82
N THR A 478 15.07 0.64 -9.51
CA THR A 478 16.21 1.13 -8.71
C THR A 478 17.11 -0.03 -8.32
N TRP A 479 18.06 0.13 -7.40
CA TRP A 479 18.82 -1.03 -6.91
C TRP A 479 18.00 -1.95 -5.99
N ASP A 480 16.73 -1.63 -5.75
CA ASP A 480 15.74 -2.59 -5.29
C ASP A 480 15.55 -3.67 -6.36
N PRO A 481 15.90 -4.94 -6.07
CA PRO A 481 15.93 -5.98 -7.09
C PRO A 481 14.53 -6.40 -7.55
N GLN A 482 13.46 -6.04 -6.82
CA GLN A 482 12.16 -6.61 -7.12
C GLN A 482 11.43 -5.90 -8.26
N VAL A 483 10.95 -6.69 -9.21
CA VAL A 483 10.11 -6.25 -10.34
C VAL A 483 8.85 -7.11 -10.43
N SER A 484 7.74 -6.52 -10.88
CA SER A 484 6.49 -7.23 -11.11
C SER A 484 5.66 -6.59 -12.21
N GLY A 485 4.91 -7.38 -12.95
CA GLY A 485 4.11 -6.88 -14.05
C GLY A 485 3.14 -7.90 -14.59
N ALA A 486 2.26 -7.43 -15.47
CA ALA A 486 1.38 -8.31 -16.24
C ALA A 486 2.16 -8.99 -17.36
N PHE A 487 1.83 -10.25 -17.63
CA PHE A 487 2.45 -11.03 -18.70
C PHE A 487 1.47 -12.05 -19.30
N ASP A 488 1.73 -12.39 -20.55
CA ASP A 488 1.25 -13.58 -21.25
C ASP A 488 2.22 -13.79 -22.41
N HIS A 489 3.26 -14.59 -22.19
CA HIS A 489 4.27 -14.85 -23.22
C HIS A 489 4.16 -16.29 -23.72
N SER A 490 2.94 -16.83 -23.78
CA SER A 490 2.71 -18.19 -24.28
C SER A 490 3.00 -18.32 -25.79
N SER A 491 2.73 -17.27 -26.57
CA SER A 491 2.85 -17.21 -28.03
C SER A 491 4.07 -16.40 -28.50
N VAL A 492 4.15 -15.13 -28.10
CA VAL A 492 5.15 -14.13 -28.54
C VAL A 492 5.54 -13.24 -27.37
N GLY A 493 6.45 -12.29 -27.60
CA GLY A 493 6.85 -11.29 -26.61
C GLY A 493 7.62 -11.85 -25.41
N GLY A 494 7.88 -10.95 -24.46
CA GLY A 494 8.68 -11.16 -23.27
C GLY A 494 9.00 -9.84 -22.59
N TRP A 495 9.64 -9.91 -21.43
CA TRP A 495 10.23 -8.74 -20.77
C TRP A 495 11.68 -8.55 -21.23
N PHE A 496 12.10 -7.31 -21.39
CA PHE A 496 13.46 -6.90 -21.67
C PHE A 496 13.97 -6.05 -20.51
N MET A 497 15.05 -6.49 -19.86
CA MET A 497 15.63 -5.82 -18.69
C MET A 497 17.02 -5.29 -19.02
N GLN A 498 17.27 -4.02 -18.69
CA GLN A 498 18.54 -3.34 -18.94
C GLN A 498 18.97 -2.49 -17.75
N TRP A 499 20.28 -2.32 -17.58
CA TRP A 499 20.87 -1.47 -16.54
C TRP A 499 21.55 -0.26 -17.17
N ASN A 500 21.46 0.89 -16.51
CA ASN A 500 22.01 2.16 -16.97
C ASN A 500 23.55 2.13 -17.09
N ALA A 501 24.21 1.28 -16.28
CA ALA A 501 25.67 1.12 -16.28
C ALA A 501 26.18 0.09 -17.33
N GLY A 502 25.30 -0.46 -18.17
CA GLY A 502 25.64 -1.48 -19.18
C GLY A 502 25.19 -2.89 -18.77
N ALA A 503 25.67 -3.91 -19.49
CA ALA A 503 25.36 -5.30 -19.15
C ALA A 503 26.10 -5.72 -17.86
N PRO A 504 25.42 -6.22 -16.82
CA PRO A 504 26.10 -6.77 -15.65
C PRO A 504 26.96 -7.99 -16.01
N VAL A 505 28.13 -8.13 -15.37
CA VAL A 505 28.96 -9.36 -15.53
C VAL A 505 28.25 -10.60 -14.96
N ARG A 506 27.37 -10.39 -13.98
CA ARG A 506 26.59 -11.40 -13.30
C ARG A 506 25.21 -10.85 -12.89
N ILE A 507 24.16 -11.62 -13.16
CA ILE A 507 22.78 -11.34 -12.73
C ILE A 507 22.27 -12.57 -11.97
N VAL A 508 21.67 -12.35 -10.81
CA VAL A 508 21.01 -13.40 -10.02
C VAL A 508 19.52 -13.08 -9.95
N ILE A 509 18.72 -13.98 -10.51
CA ILE A 509 17.25 -13.91 -10.46
C ILE A 509 16.77 -14.88 -9.38
N THR A 510 15.99 -14.38 -8.44
CA THR A 510 15.44 -15.17 -7.32
C THR A 510 13.98 -14.83 -7.08
N ARG A 511 13.34 -15.55 -6.15
CA ARG A 511 11.97 -15.30 -5.70
C ARG A 511 10.92 -15.22 -6.81
N MET A 512 11.16 -15.96 -7.90
CA MET A 512 10.26 -16.03 -9.05
C MET A 512 8.89 -16.57 -8.61
N GLN A 513 7.87 -15.76 -8.77
CA GLN A 513 6.46 -16.07 -8.52
C GLN A 513 5.72 -15.93 -9.84
N ILE A 514 5.42 -17.08 -10.44
CA ILE A 514 4.88 -17.26 -11.79
C ILE A 514 3.97 -18.49 -11.70
N GLU A 515 2.75 -18.39 -12.20
CA GLU A 515 1.78 -19.48 -12.15
C GLU A 515 2.25 -20.71 -12.97
N LEU A 516 1.86 -21.91 -12.52
CA LEU A 516 2.31 -23.14 -13.16
C LEU A 516 1.69 -23.27 -14.56
N GLY A 517 2.55 -23.47 -15.55
CA GLY A 517 2.14 -23.60 -16.95
C GLY A 517 2.17 -22.29 -17.73
N ASP A 518 2.19 -21.15 -17.04
CA ASP A 518 2.39 -19.86 -17.70
C ASP A 518 3.84 -19.69 -18.17
N THR A 519 4.00 -18.82 -19.16
CA THR A 519 5.30 -18.58 -19.79
C THR A 519 5.69 -17.12 -19.59
N LEU A 520 6.72 -16.90 -18.79
CA LEU A 520 7.40 -15.62 -18.66
C LEU A 520 8.76 -15.70 -19.36
N MET A 521 8.90 -14.96 -20.46
CA MET A 521 10.17 -14.80 -21.15
C MET A 521 10.90 -13.56 -20.65
N LEU A 522 12.21 -13.67 -20.50
CA LEU A 522 13.11 -12.56 -20.18
C LEU A 522 14.21 -12.48 -21.24
N ALA A 523 14.54 -11.27 -21.66
CA ALA A 523 15.69 -10.95 -22.49
C ALA A 523 16.62 -9.94 -21.80
N VAL A 524 17.93 -10.12 -21.98
CA VAL A 524 18.97 -9.19 -21.56
C VAL A 524 19.97 -9.00 -22.70
N ALA A 525 20.34 -7.77 -23.01
CA ALA A 525 21.33 -7.45 -24.04
C ALA A 525 22.76 -7.49 -23.48
N PHE A 526 23.69 -8.01 -24.28
CA PHE A 526 25.11 -8.08 -23.96
C PHE A 526 25.97 -7.43 -25.07
N PRO A 527 27.18 -6.94 -24.75
CA PRO A 527 28.07 -6.35 -25.74
C PRO A 527 28.64 -7.41 -26.70
N SER A 528 29.14 -6.94 -27.85
CA SER A 528 29.80 -7.82 -28.83
C SER A 528 30.97 -8.58 -28.20
N GLY A 529 31.06 -9.88 -28.47
CA GLY A 529 32.08 -10.78 -27.91
C GLY A 529 31.74 -11.37 -26.54
N ALA A 530 30.60 -10.99 -25.94
CA ALA A 530 30.07 -11.69 -24.76
C ALA A 530 29.67 -13.14 -25.10
N SER A 531 29.75 -14.01 -24.09
CA SER A 531 29.41 -15.43 -24.18
C SER A 531 28.58 -15.84 -22.96
N PRO A 532 27.32 -15.35 -22.87
CA PRO A 532 26.53 -15.52 -21.68
C PRO A 532 26.19 -16.99 -21.43
N THR A 533 26.32 -17.41 -20.18
CA THR A 533 25.91 -18.74 -19.70
C THR A 533 24.85 -18.60 -18.63
N VAL A 534 23.93 -19.55 -18.56
CA VAL A 534 22.85 -19.54 -17.59
C VAL A 534 22.90 -20.82 -16.77
N THR A 535 22.91 -20.67 -15.46
CA THR A 535 22.95 -21.76 -14.50
C THR A 535 21.82 -21.58 -13.52
N ALA A 536 21.00 -22.60 -13.34
CA ALA A 536 20.08 -22.66 -12.22
C ALA A 536 20.78 -23.30 -11.01
N GLU A 537 20.61 -22.72 -9.83
CA GLU A 537 21.33 -23.08 -8.61
C GLU A 537 20.40 -23.10 -7.40
N VAL A 538 20.71 -23.98 -6.45
CA VAL A 538 20.08 -24.01 -5.12
C VAL A 538 21.13 -23.82 -4.04
N VAL A 539 21.00 -22.72 -3.31
CA VAL A 539 21.82 -22.40 -2.13
C VAL A 539 21.49 -23.38 -1.00
N ASP A 540 22.51 -23.76 -0.22
CA ASP A 540 22.43 -24.75 0.86
C ASP A 540 21.95 -26.15 0.42
N CYS A 541 22.22 -26.52 -0.83
CA CYS A 541 21.98 -27.86 -1.35
C CYS A 541 23.27 -28.67 -1.36
N THR A 542 23.21 -29.91 -0.85
CA THR A 542 24.33 -30.88 -0.93
C THR A 542 24.08 -31.84 -2.10
N PRO A 543 24.92 -31.81 -3.15
CA PRO A 543 24.71 -32.65 -4.33
C PRO A 543 24.89 -34.13 -4.01
N SER A 544 24.11 -34.97 -4.70
CA SER A 544 24.19 -36.43 -4.64
C SER A 544 23.63 -37.03 -5.93
N ASP A 545 23.75 -38.34 -6.12
CA ASP A 545 23.21 -39.05 -7.29
C ASP A 545 21.69 -38.87 -7.50
N THR A 546 20.97 -38.41 -6.47
CA THR A 546 19.52 -38.14 -6.51
C THR A 546 19.18 -36.70 -6.11
N LYS A 547 20.16 -35.79 -6.08
CA LYS A 547 19.91 -34.37 -5.72
C LYS A 547 20.75 -33.46 -6.60
N LEU A 548 20.08 -32.82 -7.55
CA LEU A 548 20.63 -31.80 -8.42
C LEU A 548 20.59 -30.43 -7.71
N CYS A 549 21.76 -29.83 -7.47
CA CYS A 549 21.89 -28.52 -6.82
C CYS A 549 22.26 -27.39 -7.77
N SER A 550 22.85 -27.72 -8.92
CA SER A 550 23.23 -26.77 -9.95
C SER A 550 23.05 -27.44 -11.31
N LEU A 551 22.51 -26.71 -12.27
CA LEU A 551 22.29 -27.17 -13.63
C LEU A 551 22.56 -26.02 -14.60
N GLN A 552 23.51 -26.22 -15.50
CA GLN A 552 23.68 -25.33 -16.65
C GLN A 552 22.53 -25.57 -17.64
N LEU A 553 21.86 -24.49 -18.03
CA LEU A 553 20.77 -24.55 -19.00
C LEU A 553 21.32 -24.98 -20.37
N THR A 554 20.51 -25.72 -21.11
CA THR A 554 20.87 -26.18 -22.46
C THR A 554 20.76 -25.02 -23.44
N GLU A 555 21.84 -24.74 -24.16
CA GLU A 555 21.80 -23.78 -25.27
C GLU A 555 21.03 -24.38 -26.45
N VAL A 556 19.97 -23.69 -26.88
CA VAL A 556 19.07 -24.11 -27.96
C VAL A 556 19.17 -23.19 -29.17
N GLY A 557 18.58 -23.56 -30.30
CA GLY A 557 18.79 -22.84 -31.57
C GLY A 557 17.87 -21.65 -31.83
N SER A 558 16.84 -21.46 -31.00
CA SER A 558 15.79 -20.46 -31.26
C SER A 558 15.04 -20.00 -30.00
N ILE A 559 14.42 -18.82 -30.07
CA ILE A 559 13.51 -18.30 -29.03
C ILE A 559 12.33 -19.25 -28.80
N GLY A 560 11.83 -19.89 -29.87
CA GLY A 560 10.73 -20.86 -29.80
C GLY A 560 11.08 -22.09 -28.96
N GLU A 561 12.31 -22.59 -29.08
CA GLU A 561 12.80 -23.70 -28.25
C GLU A 561 12.91 -23.31 -26.77
N VAL A 562 13.39 -22.09 -26.46
CA VAL A 562 13.42 -21.58 -25.07
C VAL A 562 12.01 -21.48 -24.50
N ARG A 563 11.06 -20.96 -25.28
CA ARG A 563 9.66 -20.79 -24.87
C ARG A 563 8.97 -22.14 -24.58
N ALA A 564 9.24 -23.15 -25.41
CA ALA A 564 8.68 -24.49 -25.26
C ALA A 564 9.34 -25.30 -24.13
N ALA A 565 10.60 -25.00 -23.79
CA ALA A 565 11.33 -25.70 -22.73
C ALA A 565 10.70 -25.46 -21.34
N PRO A 566 10.87 -26.41 -20.39
CA PRO A 566 10.38 -26.30 -19.01
C PRO A 566 11.19 -25.33 -18.12
N GLY A 567 11.91 -24.37 -18.71
CA GLY A 567 12.80 -23.46 -17.98
C GLY A 567 14.26 -23.94 -17.83
N ASN A 568 14.66 -24.97 -18.57
CA ASN A 568 16.02 -25.53 -18.57
C ASN A 568 16.82 -25.22 -19.84
N ALA A 569 16.39 -24.25 -20.64
CA ALA A 569 17.01 -23.87 -21.91
C ALA A 569 17.23 -22.36 -22.01
N SER A 570 18.25 -21.97 -22.77
CA SER A 570 18.58 -20.58 -23.07
C SER A 570 19.00 -20.42 -24.54
N TYR A 571 18.83 -19.23 -25.10
CA TYR A 571 19.29 -18.92 -26.45
C TYR A 571 19.99 -17.57 -26.47
N PHE A 572 21.17 -17.48 -27.09
CA PHE A 572 21.87 -16.22 -27.31
C PHE A 572 22.02 -15.99 -28.82
N ASP A 573 21.45 -14.90 -29.33
CA ASP A 573 21.48 -14.59 -30.77
C ASP A 573 22.71 -13.75 -31.19
N GLY A 574 23.65 -13.52 -30.28
CA GLY A 574 24.80 -12.64 -30.44
C GLY A 574 24.58 -11.22 -29.89
N VAL A 575 23.35 -10.86 -29.54
CA VAL A 575 22.98 -9.57 -28.93
C VAL A 575 22.18 -9.79 -27.65
N TYR A 576 21.10 -10.57 -27.73
CA TYR A 576 20.18 -10.82 -26.64
C TYR A 576 20.28 -12.26 -26.16
N LEU A 577 20.33 -12.42 -24.84
CA LEU A 577 20.12 -13.69 -24.17
C LEU A 577 18.64 -13.82 -23.82
N TYR A 578 18.01 -14.91 -24.25
CA TYR A 578 16.62 -15.25 -23.96
C TYR A 578 16.55 -16.43 -22.98
N VAL A 579 15.75 -16.27 -21.93
CA VAL A 579 15.45 -17.32 -20.95
C VAL A 579 13.97 -17.36 -20.61
N ARG A 580 13.46 -18.55 -20.31
CA ARG A 580 12.15 -18.73 -19.69
C ARG A 580 12.31 -18.78 -18.18
N LEU A 581 11.67 -17.86 -17.47
CA LEU A 581 11.59 -17.91 -16.01
C LEU A 581 10.49 -18.87 -15.60
N VAL A 582 10.76 -19.67 -14.56
CA VAL A 582 9.80 -20.60 -13.98
C VAL A 582 9.78 -20.41 -12.47
N SER A 583 8.60 -20.47 -11.87
CA SER A 583 8.51 -20.46 -10.42
C SER A 583 8.94 -21.79 -9.85
N MET A 584 9.58 -21.72 -8.69
CA MET A 584 10.04 -22.85 -7.90
C MET A 584 9.54 -22.78 -6.47
N ALA A 585 8.41 -22.11 -6.27
CA ALA A 585 7.76 -22.07 -4.98
C ALA A 585 7.31 -23.49 -4.59
N GLY A 586 7.57 -23.89 -3.34
CA GLY A 586 7.27 -25.24 -2.85
C GLY A 586 8.34 -26.32 -3.07
N GLN A 587 9.49 -26.01 -3.69
CA GLN A 587 10.59 -26.96 -3.94
C GLN A 587 11.30 -27.46 -2.66
N THR A 588 11.75 -28.72 -2.66
CA THR A 588 12.53 -29.33 -1.57
C THR A 588 14.02 -29.00 -1.68
N ARG A 589 14.41 -27.71 -1.66
CA ARG A 589 15.81 -27.23 -1.76
C ARG A 589 16.70 -28.04 -2.73
N ARG A 590 16.16 -28.36 -3.92
CA ARG A 590 16.84 -29.07 -5.02
C ARG A 590 16.15 -28.77 -6.35
N LEU A 591 16.83 -29.04 -7.46
CA LEU A 591 16.33 -28.82 -8.82
C LEU A 591 15.59 -30.03 -9.42
N GLY A 592 15.83 -31.20 -8.84
CA GLY A 592 15.34 -32.50 -9.28
C GLY A 592 16.28 -33.61 -8.83
N ASP A 593 16.00 -34.85 -9.26
CA ASP A 593 16.84 -36.00 -8.92
C ASP A 593 18.06 -36.09 -9.84
N THR A 594 17.81 -36.18 -11.14
CA THR A 594 18.84 -36.34 -12.19
C THR A 594 18.72 -35.33 -13.33
N TYR A 595 17.57 -34.66 -13.45
CA TYR A 595 17.31 -33.62 -14.44
C TYR A 595 16.49 -32.49 -13.80
N TRP A 596 16.32 -31.39 -14.55
CA TRP A 596 15.45 -30.29 -14.15
C TRP A 596 14.00 -30.71 -14.03
N GLU A 597 13.44 -30.64 -12.83
CA GLU A 597 12.06 -30.99 -12.59
C GLU A 597 11.32 -29.87 -11.83
N PRO A 598 10.59 -29.00 -12.56
CA PRO A 598 9.68 -28.06 -11.93
C PRO A 598 8.66 -28.83 -11.09
N GLN A 599 8.57 -28.51 -9.81
CA GLN A 599 7.61 -29.14 -8.90
C GLN A 599 6.29 -28.35 -8.91
N PRO A 600 5.17 -29.00 -8.55
CA PRO A 600 3.90 -28.29 -8.37
C PRO A 600 4.03 -27.16 -7.36
N LEU A 601 3.47 -26.00 -7.70
CA LEU A 601 3.47 -24.84 -6.79
C LEU A 601 2.55 -25.11 -5.60
N LYS A 602 2.94 -24.56 -4.45
CA LYS A 602 2.04 -24.42 -3.31
C LYS A 602 1.20 -23.17 -3.47
N TYR A 603 -0.06 -23.26 -3.02
CA TYR A 603 -1.04 -22.18 -3.17
C TYR A 603 -1.62 -21.77 -1.83
N PHE A 604 -1.84 -20.46 -1.67
CA PHE A 604 -2.86 -19.96 -0.76
C PHE A 604 -4.15 -19.82 -1.55
N ALA A 605 -5.20 -20.56 -1.19
CA ALA A 605 -6.46 -20.57 -1.92
C ALA A 605 -7.67 -20.49 -0.99
N ARG A 606 -8.64 -19.61 -1.32
CA ARG A 606 -9.91 -19.38 -0.61
C ARG A 606 -10.95 -18.81 -1.56
N ALA A 607 -12.22 -19.10 -1.33
CA ALA A 607 -13.34 -18.53 -2.11
C ALA A 607 -13.20 -18.68 -3.65
N GLY A 608 -12.52 -19.74 -4.13
CA GLY A 608 -12.23 -19.91 -5.56
C GLY A 608 -11.08 -19.05 -6.10
N LEU A 609 -10.42 -18.26 -5.25
CA LEU A 609 -9.21 -17.50 -5.52
C LEU A 609 -7.97 -18.32 -5.15
N SER A 610 -6.86 -18.04 -5.81
CA SER A 610 -5.57 -18.66 -5.52
C SER A 610 -4.40 -17.70 -5.78
N ILE A 611 -3.40 -17.74 -4.92
CA ILE A 611 -2.12 -17.05 -5.10
C ILE A 611 -1.01 -18.09 -4.92
N ALA A 612 -0.22 -18.32 -5.96
CA ALA A 612 0.98 -19.14 -5.86
C ALA A 612 1.93 -18.62 -4.76
N GLU A 613 2.64 -19.50 -4.08
CA GLU A 613 3.66 -19.11 -3.11
C GLU A 613 4.79 -18.29 -3.80
N ARG A 614 5.37 -17.36 -3.05
CA ARG A 614 6.56 -16.63 -3.52
C ARG A 614 7.75 -17.60 -3.55
N GLY A 615 8.53 -17.60 -4.63
CA GLY A 615 9.72 -18.45 -4.72
C GLY A 615 10.70 -18.23 -3.56
N ASP A 616 11.38 -19.29 -3.13
CA ASP A 616 12.47 -19.21 -2.13
C ASP A 616 13.68 -18.51 -2.76
N SER A 617 14.32 -17.58 -2.04
CA SER A 617 15.53 -16.88 -2.49
C SER A 617 16.75 -17.79 -2.63
N LYS A 618 16.71 -18.99 -2.03
CA LYS A 618 17.73 -20.02 -2.18
C LYS A 618 17.75 -20.62 -3.58
N TYR A 619 16.65 -20.57 -4.31
CA TYR A 619 16.63 -20.98 -5.70
C TYR A 619 16.94 -19.78 -6.60
N GLN A 620 17.96 -19.94 -7.44
CA GLN A 620 18.54 -18.86 -8.21
C GLN A 620 18.68 -19.26 -9.68
N LEU A 621 18.41 -18.32 -10.58
CA LEU A 621 18.85 -18.39 -11.97
C LEU A 621 19.99 -17.37 -12.13
N VAL A 622 21.19 -17.88 -12.37
CA VAL A 622 22.42 -17.10 -12.45
C VAL A 622 22.81 -16.96 -13.91
N ILE A 623 22.87 -15.72 -14.39
CA ILE A 623 23.36 -15.37 -15.73
C ILE A 623 24.76 -14.81 -15.55
N ASN A 624 25.76 -15.46 -16.18
CA ASN A 624 27.13 -14.95 -16.24
C ASN A 624 27.41 -14.49 -17.67
N ALA A 625 27.80 -13.23 -17.84
CA ALA A 625 27.91 -12.59 -19.16
C ALA A 625 29.03 -13.15 -20.07
N GLY A 626 30.09 -13.71 -19.47
CA GLY A 626 31.27 -14.17 -20.23
C GLY A 626 31.93 -13.04 -21.02
N CYS A 627 32.03 -11.85 -20.42
CA CYS A 627 32.57 -10.62 -21.02
C CYS A 627 33.80 -10.12 -20.23
N THR A 628 34.55 -9.17 -20.81
CA THR A 628 35.59 -8.43 -20.09
C THR A 628 34.93 -7.42 -19.13
N PRO A 629 35.27 -7.38 -17.83
CA PRO A 629 34.75 -6.36 -16.91
C PRO A 629 35.21 -4.95 -17.28
N SER A 630 34.33 -3.96 -17.08
CA SER A 630 34.64 -2.54 -17.27
C SER A 630 35.68 -2.06 -16.26
N ALA A 631 36.55 -1.15 -16.71
CA ALA A 631 37.54 -0.51 -15.83
C ALA A 631 36.91 0.52 -14.88
N GLU A 632 35.74 1.07 -15.23
CA GLU A 632 35.01 2.04 -14.41
C GLU A 632 34.22 1.35 -13.29
N ASP A 633 33.59 0.21 -13.62
CA ASP A 633 32.80 -0.58 -12.69
C ASP A 633 32.91 -2.07 -13.04
N ALA A 634 33.67 -2.83 -12.24
CA ALA A 634 33.94 -4.24 -12.48
C ALA A 634 32.70 -5.15 -12.33
N ASP A 635 31.58 -4.62 -11.84
CA ASP A 635 30.31 -5.35 -11.79
C ASP A 635 29.58 -5.34 -13.18
N PHE A 636 30.10 -4.59 -14.17
CA PHE A 636 29.55 -4.45 -15.53
C PHE A 636 30.56 -4.84 -16.61
N CYS A 637 30.06 -5.26 -17.77
CA CYS A 637 30.87 -5.55 -18.95
C CYS A 637 31.43 -4.27 -19.58
N ASP A 638 32.61 -4.37 -20.17
CA ASP A 638 33.14 -3.37 -21.09
C ASP A 638 32.42 -3.43 -22.45
N GLY A 639 32.16 -2.27 -23.05
CA GLY A 639 31.47 -2.13 -24.33
C GLY A 639 29.99 -1.75 -24.24
N ALA A 640 29.47 -1.20 -25.34
CA ALA A 640 28.09 -0.76 -25.44
C ALA A 640 27.10 -1.92 -25.65
N VAL A 641 25.89 -1.77 -25.11
CA VAL A 641 24.77 -2.71 -25.25
C VAL A 641 23.65 -2.10 -26.08
N VAL A 642 22.86 -2.94 -26.74
CA VAL A 642 21.63 -2.49 -27.41
C VAL A 642 20.60 -2.13 -26.34
N VAL A 643 20.01 -0.95 -26.46
CA VAL A 643 19.02 -0.41 -25.51
C VAL A 643 17.57 -0.63 -25.95
N GLU A 644 17.36 -0.96 -27.23
CA GLU A 644 16.03 -1.27 -27.74
C GLU A 644 15.63 -2.71 -27.38
N PRO A 645 14.37 -2.95 -26.96
CA PRO A 645 13.88 -4.30 -26.75
C PRO A 645 13.93 -5.15 -28.02
N PRO A 646 14.07 -6.49 -27.89
CA PRO A 646 13.94 -7.41 -29.03
C PRO A 646 12.60 -7.21 -29.75
N PRO A 647 12.52 -7.46 -31.06
CA PRO A 647 11.24 -7.47 -31.75
C PRO A 647 10.34 -8.59 -31.18
N ALA A 648 9.06 -8.29 -30.96
CA ALA A 648 8.09 -9.30 -30.50
C ALA A 648 7.59 -10.20 -31.65
N CYS A 649 7.53 -9.68 -32.88
CA CYS A 649 6.94 -10.33 -34.04
C CYS A 649 7.95 -10.57 -35.16
N ALA A 650 7.60 -11.45 -36.11
CA ALA A 650 8.39 -11.65 -37.31
C ALA A 650 8.38 -10.40 -38.21
N THR A 651 9.35 -10.31 -39.14
CA THR A 651 9.52 -9.14 -40.02
C THR A 651 8.31 -8.84 -40.91
N ASN A 652 7.45 -9.84 -41.18
CA ASN A 652 6.22 -9.71 -41.96
C ASN A 652 4.95 -9.61 -41.11
N GLU A 653 5.08 -9.41 -39.80
CA GLU A 653 3.98 -9.33 -38.85
C GLU A 653 3.96 -7.98 -38.13
N VAL A 654 2.78 -7.56 -37.70
CA VAL A 654 2.57 -6.37 -36.86
C VAL A 654 2.18 -6.81 -35.45
N GLN A 655 2.87 -6.27 -34.44
CA GLN A 655 2.55 -6.51 -33.03
C GLN A 655 1.26 -5.79 -32.66
N LEU A 656 0.17 -6.52 -32.40
CA LEU A 656 -1.09 -5.92 -31.95
C LEU A 656 -1.12 -5.67 -30.44
N ALA A 657 -0.50 -6.56 -29.66
CA ALA A 657 -0.43 -6.51 -28.20
C ALA A 657 0.86 -7.20 -27.71
N ILE A 658 1.12 -7.20 -26.39
CA ILE A 658 2.32 -7.87 -25.83
C ILE A 658 2.39 -9.38 -26.14
N ASN A 659 1.24 -10.01 -26.45
CA ASN A 659 1.08 -11.44 -26.70
C ASN A 659 0.48 -11.76 -28.09
N GLU A 660 0.37 -10.78 -29.00
CA GLU A 660 -0.32 -10.96 -30.28
C GLU A 660 0.42 -10.30 -31.46
N CYS A 661 0.60 -11.06 -32.53
CA CYS A 661 1.18 -10.66 -33.81
C CYS A 661 0.26 -11.09 -34.96
N VAL A 662 0.11 -10.27 -36.01
CA VAL A 662 -0.72 -10.61 -37.19
C VAL A 662 0.01 -10.31 -38.51
N VAL A 663 -0.22 -11.17 -39.52
CA VAL A 663 0.41 -11.09 -40.86
C VAL A 663 -0.34 -10.12 -41.79
N ASP A 664 -1.67 -10.08 -41.70
CA ASP A 664 -2.53 -9.18 -42.48
C ASP A 664 -3.33 -8.30 -41.51
N VAL A 665 -3.25 -6.99 -41.70
CA VAL A 665 -4.00 -5.99 -40.92
C VAL A 665 -5.49 -6.20 -41.20
N PRO A 666 -6.32 -6.65 -40.22
CA PRO A 666 -7.76 -6.66 -40.42
C PRO A 666 -8.20 -5.21 -40.59
N SER A 667 -8.84 -4.88 -41.71
CA SER A 667 -9.44 -3.55 -41.89
C SER A 667 -10.33 -3.25 -40.67
N PRO A 668 -10.18 -2.09 -40.02
CA PRO A 668 -10.93 -1.77 -38.81
C PRO A 668 -12.43 -2.00 -39.08
N PRO A 669 -13.17 -2.64 -38.15
CA PRO A 669 -14.60 -2.81 -38.34
C PRO A 669 -15.20 -1.41 -38.56
N PRO A 670 -16.06 -1.21 -39.58
CA PRO A 670 -16.71 0.07 -39.77
C PRO A 670 -17.45 0.40 -38.47
N HIS A 671 -17.24 1.62 -37.97
CA HIS A 671 -18.01 2.13 -36.83
C HIS A 671 -19.48 1.77 -37.06
N PRO A 672 -20.16 1.10 -36.10
CA PRO A 672 -21.61 0.97 -36.19
C PRO A 672 -22.16 2.39 -36.36
N PRO A 673 -23.05 2.63 -37.33
CA PRO A 673 -23.66 3.94 -37.50
C PRO A 673 -24.22 4.34 -36.14
N GLN A 674 -23.77 5.47 -35.60
CA GLN A 674 -24.49 6.11 -34.50
C GLN A 674 -25.87 6.45 -35.06
N THR A 675 -26.84 5.56 -34.86
CA THR A 675 -28.25 5.90 -35.02
C THR A 675 -28.57 6.90 -33.93
N PRO A 676 -28.89 8.16 -34.27
CA PRO A 676 -29.39 9.09 -33.28
C PRO A 676 -30.69 8.52 -32.70
N PRO A 677 -30.97 8.69 -31.40
CA PRO A 677 -32.30 8.39 -30.87
C PRO A 677 -33.35 9.20 -31.67
N PRO A 678 -34.53 8.63 -31.95
CA PRO A 678 -35.53 9.31 -32.77
C PRO A 678 -35.96 10.60 -32.07
N PRO A 679 -36.03 11.73 -32.80
CA PRO A 679 -36.43 13.00 -32.20
C PRO A 679 -37.90 12.95 -31.80
N PRO A 680 -38.29 13.52 -30.64
CA PRO A 680 -39.69 13.74 -30.34
C PRO A 680 -40.29 14.70 -31.38
N SER A 681 -41.48 14.36 -31.88
CA SER A 681 -42.22 15.13 -32.87
C SER A 681 -42.56 16.54 -32.36
N SER A 682 -42.10 17.57 -33.08
CA SER A 682 -42.43 18.97 -32.83
C SER A 682 -43.66 19.45 -33.64
N PRO A 683 -44.50 20.36 -33.09
CA PRO A 683 -45.42 21.20 -33.87
C PRO A 683 -44.71 22.43 -34.50
N PRO A 684 -45.36 23.13 -35.47
CA PRO A 684 -44.70 24.02 -36.45
C PRO A 684 -44.39 25.45 -35.95
N PRO A 685 -43.57 26.22 -36.71
CA PRO A 685 -42.80 27.36 -36.20
C PRO A 685 -43.45 28.72 -36.43
N PRO A 686 -43.01 29.75 -35.70
CA PRO A 686 -42.77 31.05 -36.33
C PRO A 686 -41.37 31.63 -36.06
N LEU A 687 -40.70 31.93 -37.18
CA LEU A 687 -39.73 33.00 -37.48
C LEU A 687 -38.64 33.36 -36.44
N LEU A 688 -37.40 33.06 -36.83
CA LEU A 688 -36.14 33.45 -36.19
C LEU A 688 -35.86 34.98 -36.28
N PRO A 689 -35.45 35.64 -35.19
CA PRO A 689 -34.49 36.74 -35.21
C PRO A 689 -33.04 36.18 -35.28
N PRO A 690 -32.04 37.01 -35.63
CA PRO A 690 -30.65 36.55 -35.78
C PRO A 690 -30.07 36.02 -34.46
N PRO A 691 -29.04 35.15 -34.50
CA PRO A 691 -28.45 34.58 -33.29
C PRO A 691 -27.87 35.68 -32.41
N PRO A 692 -28.10 35.64 -31.08
CA PRO A 692 -27.41 36.51 -30.15
C PRO A 692 -25.94 36.13 -30.10
N VAL A 693 -25.09 37.16 -30.16
CA VAL A 693 -23.69 37.08 -29.76
C VAL A 693 -23.66 36.59 -28.31
N LEU A 694 -23.01 35.46 -28.06
CA LEU A 694 -22.76 34.97 -26.70
C LEU A 694 -21.95 36.03 -25.94
N PRO A 695 -22.40 36.49 -24.76
CA PRO A 695 -21.54 37.27 -23.87
C PRO A 695 -20.50 36.33 -23.22
N PRO A 696 -19.32 36.86 -22.83
CA PRO A 696 -18.30 36.06 -22.16
C PRO A 696 -18.82 35.54 -20.81
N PRO A 697 -18.19 34.49 -20.23
CA PRO A 697 -18.66 33.86 -18.99
C PRO A 697 -18.81 34.90 -17.87
N THR A 698 -19.97 34.92 -17.22
CA THR A 698 -20.41 35.96 -16.27
C THR A 698 -19.69 35.98 -14.92
N ASN A 699 -18.65 35.16 -14.74
CA ASN A 699 -17.99 34.96 -13.44
C ASN A 699 -16.59 35.57 -13.35
N TYR A 700 -16.09 36.19 -14.43
CA TYR A 700 -14.82 36.93 -14.40
C TYR A 700 -15.02 38.32 -13.83
N ILE A 701 -14.30 38.62 -12.76
CA ILE A 701 -14.26 39.95 -12.15
C ILE A 701 -13.23 40.82 -12.89
N SER A 702 -12.12 40.21 -13.33
CA SER A 702 -11.14 40.82 -14.22
C SER A 702 -10.30 39.75 -14.94
N ASN A 703 -9.84 40.03 -16.16
CA ASN A 703 -8.84 39.22 -16.88
C ASN A 703 -7.73 40.13 -17.46
N PRO A 704 -6.93 40.78 -16.61
CA PRO A 704 -5.92 41.70 -17.09
C PRO A 704 -4.66 40.94 -17.53
N GLY A 705 -4.67 40.46 -18.77
CA GLY A 705 -3.43 40.09 -19.46
C GLY A 705 -2.50 41.29 -19.62
N ALA A 706 -1.23 41.06 -19.93
CA ALA A 706 -0.23 42.13 -20.12
C ALA A 706 -0.51 43.06 -21.34
N GLU A 707 -1.54 42.71 -22.12
CA GLU A 707 -2.02 43.45 -23.31
C GLU A 707 -2.95 44.62 -23.00
N SER A 708 -3.67 44.55 -21.87
CA SER A 708 -4.75 45.48 -21.59
C SER A 708 -4.23 46.73 -20.89
N TYR A 709 -4.60 47.90 -21.41
CA TYR A 709 -4.39 49.20 -20.75
C TYR A 709 -5.48 49.49 -19.68
N ASP A 710 -6.44 48.60 -19.44
CA ASP A 710 -7.57 48.82 -18.53
C ASP A 710 -7.23 48.56 -17.05
N VAL A 711 -6.06 47.97 -16.76
CA VAL A 711 -5.59 47.70 -15.39
C VAL A 711 -4.16 48.19 -15.20
N ASP A 712 -3.98 49.14 -14.27
CA ASP A 712 -2.68 49.69 -13.88
C ASP A 712 -1.87 48.66 -13.09
N TRP A 713 -1.20 47.77 -13.82
CA TRP A 713 -0.14 46.95 -13.26
C TRP A 713 1.03 47.85 -12.86
N THR A 714 1.34 47.91 -11.56
CA THR A 714 2.44 48.72 -11.05
C THR A 714 3.59 47.83 -10.60
N PRO A 715 4.76 47.88 -11.26
CA PRO A 715 5.95 47.20 -10.77
C PRO A 715 6.45 47.94 -9.54
N THR A 716 6.67 47.24 -8.43
CA THR A 716 7.22 47.87 -7.21
C THR A 716 8.74 47.71 -7.10
N SER A 717 9.40 47.16 -8.12
CA SER A 717 10.86 47.03 -8.21
C SER A 717 11.36 47.22 -9.65
N SER A 718 12.64 47.53 -9.80
CA SER A 718 13.31 47.65 -11.11
C SER A 718 13.56 46.31 -11.80
N ALA A 719 13.33 45.18 -11.13
CA ALA A 719 13.48 43.83 -11.66
C ALA A 719 12.23 43.34 -12.42
N ALA A 720 11.14 44.10 -12.32
CA ALA A 720 9.85 43.83 -12.92
C ALA A 720 9.65 44.65 -14.20
N SER A 721 9.33 43.98 -15.32
CA SER A 721 9.06 44.63 -16.60
C SER A 721 7.96 43.90 -17.40
N ILE A 722 7.41 44.56 -18.42
CA ILE A 722 6.55 43.91 -19.42
C ILE A 722 7.41 43.69 -20.65
N VAL A 723 7.47 42.46 -21.13
CA VAL A 723 8.29 42.06 -22.29
C VAL A 723 7.41 41.55 -23.42
N SER A 724 7.96 41.48 -24.62
CA SER A 724 7.25 41.07 -25.84
C SER A 724 7.92 39.92 -26.59
N ASP A 725 9.02 39.39 -26.05
CA ASP A 725 9.87 38.36 -26.64
C ASP A 725 9.56 36.95 -26.12
N GLU A 726 8.89 36.82 -24.97
CA GLU A 726 8.44 35.56 -24.39
C GLU A 726 7.03 35.74 -23.80
N THR A 727 6.02 35.29 -24.54
CA THR A 727 4.58 35.48 -24.24
C THR A 727 3.82 34.16 -24.42
N LEU A 728 2.71 33.96 -23.70
CA LEU A 728 1.87 32.76 -23.89
C LEU A 728 0.93 32.96 -25.08
N ALA A 729 0.21 34.08 -25.08
CA ALA A 729 -0.76 34.44 -26.10
C ALA A 729 -0.91 35.96 -26.15
N GLY A 730 -0.47 36.58 -27.24
CA GLY A 730 -0.46 38.05 -27.39
C GLY A 730 0.94 38.60 -27.68
N ALA A 731 1.07 39.92 -27.66
CA ALA A 731 2.29 40.67 -27.92
C ALA A 731 3.12 40.99 -26.65
N ARG A 732 2.64 40.68 -25.44
CA ARG A 732 3.20 41.12 -24.16
C ARG A 732 2.97 40.06 -23.06
N ALA A 733 3.91 39.95 -22.13
CA ALA A 733 3.79 39.18 -20.88
C ALA A 733 4.50 39.91 -19.74
N PHE A 734 4.14 39.58 -18.49
CA PHE A 734 4.88 40.05 -17.32
C PHE A 734 6.18 39.28 -17.20
N HIS A 735 7.27 39.99 -16.91
CA HIS A 735 8.59 39.42 -16.76
C HIS A 735 9.26 39.90 -15.47
N LEU A 736 9.97 38.98 -14.85
CA LEU A 736 10.78 39.20 -13.68
C LEU A 736 12.20 38.75 -13.96
N ALA A 737 13.12 39.72 -13.96
CA ALA A 737 14.54 39.46 -14.07
C ALA A 737 15.10 39.07 -12.70
N GLY A 738 15.70 37.87 -12.60
CA GLY A 738 16.25 37.36 -11.35
C GLY A 738 17.22 38.32 -10.67
N THR A 739 16.94 38.64 -9.41
CA THR A 739 17.83 39.43 -8.56
C THR A 739 18.54 38.52 -7.56
N SER A 740 19.86 38.65 -7.44
CA SER A 740 20.64 37.90 -6.45
C SER A 740 20.32 38.38 -5.01
N GLY A 741 19.66 37.55 -4.21
CA GLY A 741 19.43 37.75 -2.77
C GLY A 741 17.96 37.84 -2.37
N SER A 742 17.61 37.34 -1.18
CA SER A 742 16.22 37.26 -0.66
C SER A 742 15.58 38.65 -0.63
N GLY A 743 14.79 38.96 -1.64
CA GLY A 743 14.10 40.22 -1.77
C GLY A 743 12.79 39.99 -2.50
N THR A 744 11.68 40.07 -1.78
CA THR A 744 10.34 39.93 -2.37
C THR A 744 10.14 40.96 -3.48
N VAL A 745 9.94 40.50 -4.72
CA VAL A 745 9.64 41.36 -5.86
C VAL A 745 8.13 41.36 -6.11
N ARG A 746 7.51 42.55 -6.22
CA ARG A 746 6.04 42.66 -6.30
C ARG A 746 5.57 43.34 -7.59
N TRP A 747 4.54 42.75 -8.19
CA TRP A 747 3.66 43.38 -9.18
C TRP A 747 2.27 43.50 -8.55
N SER A 748 1.72 44.71 -8.48
CA SER A 748 0.34 44.89 -8.01
C SER A 748 -0.61 45.06 -9.18
N SER A 749 -1.80 44.47 -9.11
CA SER A 749 -2.90 44.80 -10.04
C SER A 749 -4.27 44.78 -9.39
N ALA A 750 -5.19 45.43 -10.09
CA ALA A 750 -6.63 45.38 -9.92
C ALA A 750 -7.12 45.47 -8.45
N SER A 751 -7.41 46.70 -8.03
CA SER A 751 -8.50 46.90 -7.07
C SER A 751 -9.81 46.64 -7.79
N THR A 752 -10.59 45.66 -7.35
CA THR A 752 -11.93 45.45 -7.87
C THR A 752 -12.90 45.13 -6.75
N SER A 753 -14.11 45.66 -6.88
CA SER A 753 -15.21 45.35 -5.99
C SER A 753 -15.76 43.96 -6.33
N VAL A 754 -15.68 43.04 -5.37
CA VAL A 754 -16.34 41.73 -5.46
C VAL A 754 -17.75 41.83 -4.86
N PRO A 755 -18.73 41.04 -5.31
CA PRO A 755 -20.06 40.99 -4.70
C PRO A 755 -19.98 40.65 -3.20
N ALA A 756 -20.83 41.30 -2.39
CA ALA A 756 -20.81 41.18 -0.93
C ALA A 756 -21.09 39.75 -0.43
N ASP A 757 -21.78 38.93 -1.23
CA ASP A 757 -22.12 37.53 -0.99
C ASP A 757 -21.05 36.54 -1.47
N THR A 758 -19.90 37.03 -1.97
CA THR A 758 -18.80 36.16 -2.43
C THR A 758 -18.19 35.38 -1.26
N THR A 759 -18.40 34.07 -1.25
CA THR A 759 -17.77 33.14 -0.30
C THR A 759 -16.52 32.49 -0.86
N VAL A 760 -16.35 32.45 -2.19
CA VAL A 760 -15.24 31.80 -2.87
C VAL A 760 -14.70 32.68 -3.99
N LEU A 761 -13.38 32.86 -4.00
CA LEU A 761 -12.66 33.64 -5.00
C LEU A 761 -11.56 32.80 -5.63
N THR A 762 -11.51 32.72 -6.96
CA THR A 762 -10.51 31.95 -7.68
C THR A 762 -9.58 32.86 -8.46
N LEU A 763 -8.28 32.65 -8.28
CA LEU A 763 -7.22 33.29 -9.02
C LEU A 763 -6.57 32.27 -9.95
N SER A 764 -6.28 32.65 -11.19
CA SER A 764 -5.60 31.75 -12.12
C SER A 764 -4.73 32.51 -13.11
N GLY A 765 -3.82 31.79 -13.76
CA GLY A 765 -3.05 32.33 -14.87
C GLY A 765 -2.02 31.33 -15.37
N TRP A 766 -1.15 31.78 -16.25
CA TRP A 766 -0.08 30.94 -16.79
C TRP A 766 1.27 31.50 -16.40
N ILE A 767 2.21 30.61 -16.14
CA ILE A 767 3.57 30.97 -15.73
C ILE A 767 4.61 30.14 -16.47
N LYS A 768 5.83 30.68 -16.59
CA LYS A 768 7.00 30.00 -17.14
C LYS A 768 8.26 30.47 -16.41
N THR A 769 9.26 29.61 -16.27
CA THR A 769 10.54 29.90 -15.59
C THR A 769 11.73 29.35 -16.39
N ASN A 770 12.94 29.90 -16.23
CA ASN A 770 14.10 29.46 -17.02
C ASN A 770 15.19 28.65 -16.30
N GLN A 771 15.11 28.38 -14.99
CA GLN A 771 16.13 27.60 -14.27
C GLN A 771 15.55 26.47 -13.40
N ALA A 772 16.27 25.34 -13.37
CA ALA A 772 16.00 24.16 -12.55
C ALA A 772 16.57 24.34 -11.12
N ALA A 773 15.86 25.09 -10.27
CA ALA A 773 16.01 25.04 -8.81
C ALA A 773 14.68 25.49 -8.15
N ASN A 774 14.36 24.96 -6.97
CA ASN A 774 13.11 25.20 -6.24
C ASN A 774 12.93 26.68 -5.82
N GLY A 775 12.39 27.51 -6.70
CA GLY A 775 11.87 28.84 -6.37
C GLY A 775 10.45 28.76 -5.80
N LYS A 776 10.02 29.74 -5.01
CA LYS A 776 8.63 29.86 -4.55
C LYS A 776 7.94 30.92 -5.41
N PHE A 777 6.66 30.73 -5.71
CA PHE A 777 5.87 31.75 -6.38
C PHE A 777 4.57 31.94 -5.61
N GLN A 778 4.49 33.06 -4.88
CA GLN A 778 3.34 33.30 -4.03
C GLN A 778 2.23 34.02 -4.82
N MET A 779 0.97 33.71 -4.56
CA MET A 779 -0.15 34.52 -5.05
C MET A 779 -0.90 35.07 -3.84
N VAL A 780 -0.82 36.38 -3.59
CA VAL A 780 -1.33 36.97 -2.34
C VAL A 780 -2.58 37.82 -2.60
N ALA A 781 -3.76 37.26 -2.42
CA ALA A 781 -4.97 38.09 -2.33
C ALA A 781 -4.97 38.86 -0.98
N THR A 782 -5.03 40.20 -0.99
CA THR A 782 -5.13 40.99 0.24
C THR A 782 -6.53 41.61 0.36
N LEU A 783 -7.28 41.23 1.38
CA LEU A 783 -8.57 41.86 1.68
C LEU A 783 -8.29 43.23 2.33
N VAL A 784 -8.95 44.30 1.85
CA VAL A 784 -8.63 45.67 2.25
C VAL A 784 -9.01 45.96 3.71
N ASP A 785 -9.94 45.19 4.29
CA ASP A 785 -10.60 45.54 5.54
C ASP A 785 -10.37 44.52 6.69
N SER A 786 -9.10 44.28 7.03
CA SER A 786 -8.61 43.84 8.37
C SER A 786 -8.02 42.44 8.61
N ASP A 787 -7.76 41.58 7.61
CA ASP A 787 -6.84 40.43 7.76
C ASP A 787 -6.19 40.02 6.43
N THR A 788 -4.88 39.72 6.43
CA THR A 788 -4.17 39.14 5.28
C THR A 788 -4.35 37.62 5.23
N LYS A 789 -5.16 37.10 4.30
CA LYS A 789 -5.10 35.68 3.90
C LYS A 789 -4.21 35.52 2.67
N SER A 790 -2.98 35.02 2.85
CA SER A 790 -2.10 34.62 1.75
C SER A 790 -2.22 33.12 1.47
N ARG A 791 -2.06 32.73 0.21
CA ARG A 791 -1.81 31.34 -0.21
C ARG A 791 -0.51 31.31 -1.02
N THR A 792 0.34 30.34 -0.74
CA THR A 792 1.61 30.18 -1.45
C THR A 792 1.50 28.98 -2.36
N ILE A 793 1.79 29.17 -3.64
CA ILE A 793 1.91 28.08 -4.59
C ILE A 793 3.39 27.75 -4.70
N ASN A 794 3.79 26.57 -4.26
CA ASN A 794 5.15 26.14 -4.52
C ASN A 794 5.19 25.66 -5.97
N LEU A 795 6.00 26.30 -6.78
CA LEU A 795 6.09 26.02 -8.20
C LEU A 795 7.42 25.36 -8.49
N ALA A 796 7.36 24.15 -9.04
CA ALA A 796 8.53 23.54 -9.64
C ALA A 796 8.96 24.39 -10.84
N ALA A 797 10.25 24.35 -11.18
CA ALA A 797 10.74 24.97 -12.41
C ALA A 797 10.00 24.40 -13.63
N THR A 798 9.32 25.26 -14.37
CA THR A 798 8.60 24.91 -15.61
C THR A 798 9.24 25.66 -16.77
N GLN A 799 9.81 24.92 -17.74
CA GLN A 799 10.36 25.53 -18.97
C GLN A 799 9.27 25.84 -20.00
N ASP A 800 8.09 25.23 -19.84
CA ASP A 800 6.88 25.49 -20.62
C ASP A 800 5.87 26.30 -19.81
N TRP A 801 4.99 27.00 -20.51
CA TRP A 801 3.87 27.71 -19.90
C TRP A 801 2.94 26.73 -19.18
N THR A 802 2.83 26.87 -17.86
CA THR A 802 2.03 26.01 -16.99
C THR A 802 0.87 26.80 -16.41
N TYR A 803 -0.34 26.26 -16.51
CA TYR A 803 -1.52 26.87 -15.92
C TYR A 803 -1.53 26.64 -14.41
N VAL A 804 -1.79 27.69 -13.66
CA VAL A 804 -1.88 27.68 -12.20
C VAL A 804 -3.22 28.28 -11.79
N SER A 805 -3.86 27.70 -10.79
CA SER A 805 -5.09 28.24 -10.22
C SER A 805 -5.19 27.94 -8.73
N GLU A 806 -5.69 28.90 -7.96
CA GLU A 806 -5.90 28.81 -6.53
C GLU A 806 -7.23 29.40 -6.12
N THR A 807 -7.85 28.77 -5.13
CA THR A 807 -9.16 29.17 -4.61
C THR A 807 -9.05 29.64 -3.15
N PHE A 808 -9.65 30.78 -2.86
CA PHE A 808 -9.69 31.41 -1.55
C PHE A 808 -11.08 31.30 -0.95
N ASP A 809 -11.15 30.75 0.26
CA ASP A 809 -12.37 30.75 1.07
C ASP A 809 -12.49 32.06 1.86
N LEU A 810 -13.50 32.83 1.48
CA LEU A 810 -13.90 34.12 2.05
C LEU A 810 -15.09 33.99 3.03
N SER A 811 -15.57 32.78 3.31
CA SER A 811 -16.72 32.53 4.21
C SER A 811 -16.58 33.19 5.58
N SER A 812 -15.35 33.29 6.10
CA SER A 812 -15.04 33.97 7.37
C SER A 812 -15.12 35.50 7.32
N PHE A 813 -15.28 36.11 6.14
CA PHE A 813 -15.21 37.56 5.90
C PHE A 813 -16.45 38.14 5.19
N SER A 814 -17.49 37.35 4.94
CA SER A 814 -18.71 37.86 4.30
C SER A 814 -19.48 38.78 5.26
N PRO A 815 -19.81 40.02 4.87
CA PRO A 815 -19.73 40.57 3.52
C PRO A 815 -18.42 41.31 3.17
N VAL A 816 -17.84 40.98 2.00
CA VAL A 816 -16.63 41.64 1.47
C VAL A 816 -17.02 42.78 0.52
N SER A 817 -16.64 44.03 0.83
CA SER A 817 -17.02 45.20 0.01
C SER A 817 -15.98 45.57 -1.07
N SER A 818 -14.70 45.17 -0.88
CA SER A 818 -13.63 45.35 -1.87
C SER A 818 -12.47 44.37 -1.61
N VAL A 819 -11.84 43.88 -2.68
CA VAL A 819 -10.64 43.04 -2.60
C VAL A 819 -9.51 43.72 -3.37
N VAL A 820 -8.31 43.73 -2.78
CA VAL A 820 -7.08 44.14 -3.48
C VAL A 820 -6.23 42.90 -3.70
N VAL A 821 -6.16 42.44 -4.94
CA VAL A 821 -5.31 41.29 -5.26
C VAL A 821 -3.87 41.77 -5.43
N ARG A 822 -2.90 41.14 -4.76
CA ARG A 822 -1.48 41.45 -4.93
C ARG A 822 -0.72 40.21 -5.38
N PHE A 823 -0.25 40.23 -6.62
CA PHE A 823 0.61 39.15 -7.10
C PHE A 823 2.01 39.36 -6.51
N THR A 824 2.42 38.48 -5.60
CA THR A 824 3.67 38.65 -4.85
C THR A 824 4.58 37.50 -5.19
N ILE A 825 5.65 37.74 -5.92
CA ILE A 825 6.52 36.64 -6.36
C ILE A 825 7.75 36.68 -5.45
N ASP A 826 7.94 35.62 -4.66
CA ASP A 826 8.96 35.55 -3.63
C ASP A 826 10.02 34.54 -4.04
N ASP A 827 11.09 35.02 -4.68
CA ASP A 827 12.14 34.15 -5.18
C ASP A 827 13.24 33.95 -4.11
N ASP A 828 13.42 32.70 -3.68
CA ASP A 828 14.61 32.25 -2.94
C ASP A 828 15.73 31.76 -3.90
N ALA A 829 15.47 31.72 -5.21
CA ALA A 829 16.35 31.18 -6.24
C ALA A 829 16.86 32.26 -7.21
N VAL A 830 17.80 31.89 -8.06
CA VAL A 830 18.44 32.77 -9.04
C VAL A 830 17.83 32.43 -10.41
N GLY A 831 16.81 33.15 -10.90
CA GLY A 831 16.16 32.80 -12.18
C GLY A 831 15.23 33.87 -12.78
N GLN A 832 14.80 33.70 -14.03
CA GLN A 832 13.80 34.55 -14.69
C GLN A 832 12.42 33.88 -14.66
N LEU A 833 11.36 34.68 -14.56
CA LEU A 833 9.98 34.22 -14.57
C LEU A 833 9.11 35.07 -15.50
N TRP A 834 8.22 34.41 -16.24
CA TRP A 834 7.17 35.03 -17.03
C TRP A 834 5.79 34.63 -16.52
N ALA A 835 4.83 35.55 -16.59
CA ALA A 835 3.43 35.31 -16.27
C ALA A 835 2.51 35.98 -17.30
N ASP A 836 1.40 35.32 -17.64
CA ASP A 836 0.47 35.79 -18.66
C ASP A 836 -0.97 35.30 -18.38
N ASN A 837 -1.97 35.99 -18.95
CA ASN A 837 -3.40 35.69 -18.80
C ASN A 837 -3.86 35.49 -17.34
N LEU A 838 -3.41 36.39 -16.45
CA LEU A 838 -3.83 36.41 -15.05
C LEU A 838 -5.31 36.81 -14.96
N SER A 839 -6.13 36.02 -14.25
CA SER A 839 -7.57 36.20 -14.15
C SER A 839 -8.09 36.02 -12.73
N LEU A 840 -9.15 36.76 -12.41
CA LEU A 840 -9.86 36.72 -11.14
C LEU A 840 -11.34 36.36 -11.38
N ARG A 841 -11.83 35.34 -10.66
CA ARG A 841 -13.19 34.81 -10.81
C ARG A 841 -13.92 34.67 -9.48
N VAL A 842 -15.25 34.85 -9.49
CA VAL A 842 -16.14 34.45 -8.38
C VAL A 842 -16.51 32.98 -8.54
N GLY A 843 -16.34 32.19 -7.48
CA GLY A 843 -16.64 30.75 -7.46
C GLY A 843 -15.45 29.84 -7.81
N PRO A 844 -15.58 28.51 -7.62
CA PRO A 844 -14.54 27.53 -7.95
C PRO A 844 -14.29 27.45 -9.48
N VAL A 845 -13.11 26.95 -9.86
CA VAL A 845 -12.67 26.76 -11.27
C VAL A 845 -13.65 25.94 -12.08
#